data_AF-A0AAN7WM91-F1
#
_entry.id   AF-A0AAN7WM91-F1
#
_cell.length_a   1.000
_cell.length_b   1.000
_cell.length_c   1.000
_cell.angle_alpha   90.00
_cell.angle_beta   90.00
_cell.angle_gamma   90.00
#
_symmetry.space_group_name_H-M   'P 1'
#
loop_
_entity.id
_entity.type
_entity.pdbx_description
1 polymer ?
#
loop_
_entity_poly.entity_id
_entity_poly.type
_entity_poly.pdbx_seq_one_letter_code
_entity_poly.pdbx_strand_id
1 'polypeptide(L)'
;MFNRNGRKSILPASESVRIGYSDHEKHKDNYYFHDSKDLLLSKDNINGTSILNMFENQLSTLHWKLFLYSSLFWIVLISYYETSYVRSTLNKCQWNRWEKWSSNSQPHRVALYADPQIMDAHSYPDRPRIINYITRAIVDHYHIRNWKYIQYYLDPDTNFFLGDLFDGGRRWNDQYWINEYERFHSIFPKKSNRKTVFSLPGNHDIGFGDTVIESSFKRFSTFFGETSSTHDVGNHTFVLLDTISLSDTSNENISSVPKEFLNQYSTQKEHPFPRILLTHVPLWRDPEEQQCGPRRESKKPFPIVRGEQYQTVIDSSISQKILSIIAPKYIFSGDDHDYCHIKHTYQHNGESHTTDEITVKSCAMNMGINKPAIQLLSLLNDGTTTDTIQTEICYLPNAFLPLFVYAFFIFANLNYLPMPVVHQFEQNILKNHLVQQQANNDNVYDPDDKDVDELLDSLEDELDDNDIYVKYREKRLQEISEHVKKVEKQIKFGNYGILDTIDKESHLIQISSEIDKIVIHFQLDTFPKCKYMNDTLAILAQRHLYTKFVKINATNCPFLVKSLNIKVLPFLIGYYKGKEVIRLIGFSKLGNNPDEFPIENLELQLRSAGLLDPVMGSNIIHLNNKSNRNFQNNKYGYDGDSGSDLDI
;
A
#
# COMPACT_ATOMS: atom_id res chain seq x y z
N MET A 1 -45.20 -16.57 -63.44
CA MET A 1 -46.25 -15.54 -63.61
C MET A 1 -45.80 -14.23 -62.96
N PHE A 2 -46.24 -13.09 -63.50
CA PHE A 2 -46.03 -11.69 -63.05
C PHE A 2 -46.61 -11.42 -61.63
N ASN A 3 -46.38 -10.31 -60.88
CA ASN A 3 -45.61 -9.06 -61.05
C ASN A 3 -45.32 -8.34 -59.68
N ARG A 4 -44.31 -7.44 -59.64
CA ARG A 4 -44.16 -6.08 -58.98
C ARG A 4 -45.01 -5.66 -57.74
N ASN A 5 -44.57 -4.84 -56.76
CA ASN A 5 -43.45 -3.85 -56.54
C ASN A 5 -43.06 -3.82 -55.03
N GLY A 6 -42.05 -3.09 -54.49
CA GLY A 6 -40.92 -2.34 -55.10
C GLY A 6 -40.71 -0.86 -54.63
N ARG A 7 -39.86 -0.57 -53.61
CA ARG A 7 -39.22 0.77 -53.35
C ARG A 7 -37.91 0.69 -52.51
N LYS A 8 -36.86 1.42 -52.93
CA LYS A 8 -35.54 1.61 -52.29
C LYS A 8 -34.87 2.90 -52.83
N SER A 9 -34.28 3.74 -51.97
CA SER A 9 -33.21 4.73 -52.26
C SER A 9 -32.82 5.40 -50.94
N ILE A 10 -31.59 5.33 -50.40
CA ILE A 10 -30.27 5.84 -50.85
C ILE A 10 -30.17 7.37 -50.75
N LEU A 11 -29.20 7.84 -49.96
CA LEU A 11 -28.73 9.23 -49.82
C LEU A 11 -27.20 9.26 -50.03
N PRO A 12 -26.65 10.23 -50.80
CA PRO A 12 -25.21 10.49 -50.90
C PRO A 12 -24.77 11.76 -50.13
N ALA A 13 -23.47 12.07 -50.17
CA ALA A 13 -22.80 13.12 -49.38
C ALA A 13 -22.20 14.27 -50.24
N SER A 14 -21.53 15.23 -49.57
CA SER A 14 -20.82 16.43 -50.11
C SER A 14 -21.74 17.55 -50.66
N GLU A 15 -21.38 18.85 -50.70
CA GLU A 15 -20.05 19.52 -50.59
C GLU A 15 -20.18 20.99 -50.09
N SER A 16 -19.06 21.72 -49.96
CA SER A 16 -18.92 23.06 -49.33
C SER A 16 -18.78 24.25 -50.30
N VAL A 17 -19.28 25.45 -49.97
CA VAL A 17 -18.87 26.75 -50.59
C VAL A 17 -18.91 27.94 -49.60
N ARG A 18 -17.91 28.84 -49.67
CA ARG A 18 -17.89 30.23 -49.09
C ARG A 18 -17.90 31.28 -50.22
N ILE A 19 -18.72 32.35 -50.15
CA ILE A 19 -18.53 33.77 -50.67
C ILE A 19 -19.59 34.65 -49.93
N GLY A 20 -19.45 35.95 -49.61
CA GLY A 20 -18.27 36.86 -49.56
C GLY A 20 -18.48 38.29 -50.12
N TYR A 21 -18.74 39.31 -49.26
CA TYR A 21 -18.72 40.79 -49.54
C TYR A 21 -19.81 41.34 -50.52
N SER A 22 -20.23 42.62 -50.55
CA SER A 22 -19.87 43.88 -49.84
C SER A 22 -21.04 44.91 -49.78
N ASP A 23 -20.98 45.83 -48.80
CA ASP A 23 -21.36 47.27 -48.79
C ASP A 23 -22.63 47.84 -49.45
N HIS A 24 -23.45 48.58 -48.66
CA HIS A 24 -23.61 50.03 -48.87
C HIS A 24 -24.13 50.81 -47.63
N GLU A 25 -23.80 52.09 -47.62
CA GLU A 25 -23.73 53.07 -46.51
C GLU A 25 -25.02 53.54 -45.79
N LYS A 26 -24.80 53.98 -44.54
CA LYS A 26 -25.36 55.16 -43.83
C LYS A 26 -26.87 55.35 -43.69
N HIS A 27 -27.33 55.35 -42.44
CA HIS A 27 -27.89 56.58 -41.84
C HIS A 27 -27.43 56.75 -40.39
N LYS A 28 -27.23 58.00 -39.97
CA LYS A 28 -26.84 58.37 -38.59
C LYS A 28 -28.07 58.37 -37.69
N ASP A 29 -27.88 57.99 -36.42
CA ASP A 29 -28.38 58.80 -35.29
C ASP A 29 -27.50 58.59 -34.06
N ASN A 30 -27.15 59.69 -33.39
CA ASN A 30 -26.36 59.69 -32.16
C ASN A 30 -27.30 59.63 -30.96
N TYR A 31 -27.03 58.74 -30.00
CA TYR A 31 -27.41 58.98 -28.60
C TYR A 31 -26.18 58.87 -27.71
N TYR A 32 -25.92 59.97 -27.01
CA TYR A 32 -24.75 60.16 -26.16
C TYR A 32 -24.90 59.41 -24.82
N PHE A 33 -23.76 59.00 -24.27
CA PHE A 33 -23.59 58.92 -22.82
C PHE A 33 -24.01 60.25 -22.19
N HIS A 34 -25.02 60.25 -21.31
CA HIS A 34 -24.96 60.98 -20.05
C HIS A 34 -26.09 60.54 -19.11
N ASP A 35 -25.79 60.69 -17.82
CA ASP A 35 -26.70 60.76 -16.67
C ASP A 35 -27.45 59.51 -16.17
N SER A 36 -26.79 58.85 -15.22
CA SER A 36 -27.41 58.19 -14.06
C SER A 36 -26.52 58.39 -12.82
N LYS A 37 -26.02 59.61 -12.58
CA LYS A 37 -25.21 59.91 -11.38
C LYS A 37 -26.02 60.53 -10.24
N ASP A 38 -27.18 61.10 -10.55
CA ASP A 38 -28.02 61.84 -9.59
C ASP A 38 -29.21 61.02 -9.06
N LEU A 39 -28.94 59.86 -8.45
CA LEU A 39 -29.93 59.17 -7.61
C LEU A 39 -29.37 58.54 -6.31
N LEU A 40 -28.20 59.00 -5.85
CA LEU A 40 -27.59 58.61 -4.57
C LEU A 40 -27.14 59.82 -3.72
N LEU A 41 -27.91 60.91 -3.77
CA LEU A 41 -27.79 62.07 -2.87
C LEU A 41 -29.09 62.34 -2.09
N SER A 42 -29.64 61.29 -1.46
CA SER A 42 -30.49 61.44 -0.27
C SER A 42 -29.73 60.95 0.96
N LYS A 43 -29.73 61.77 2.02
CA LYS A 43 -29.09 61.46 3.30
C LYS A 43 -29.80 60.28 3.96
N ASP A 44 -29.20 59.10 3.95
CA ASP A 44 -29.49 57.99 4.88
C ASP A 44 -28.31 57.01 4.96
N ASN A 45 -27.16 57.51 5.44
CA ASN A 45 -25.89 56.76 5.56
C ASN A 45 -25.89 55.67 6.66
N ILE A 46 -27.08 55.26 7.13
CA ILE A 46 -27.29 54.27 8.21
C ILE A 46 -27.66 52.89 7.63
N ASN A 47 -28.18 52.83 6.40
CA ASN A 47 -28.66 51.57 5.82
C ASN A 47 -27.59 50.80 5.02
N GLY A 48 -26.59 51.46 4.43
CA GLY A 48 -25.60 50.80 3.57
C GLY A 48 -24.72 49.77 4.30
N THR A 49 -24.15 50.14 5.46
CA THR A 49 -23.38 49.25 6.33
C THR A 49 -24.24 48.17 6.97
N SER A 50 -25.48 48.48 7.37
CA SER A 50 -26.44 47.49 7.88
C SER A 50 -26.75 46.40 6.84
N ILE A 51 -27.04 46.80 5.60
CA ILE A 51 -27.31 45.87 4.49
C ILE A 51 -26.08 45.03 4.15
N LEU A 52 -24.88 45.62 4.10
CA LEU A 52 -23.63 44.87 3.85
C LEU A 52 -23.34 43.86 4.98
N ASN A 53 -23.47 44.25 6.24
CA ASN A 53 -23.29 43.35 7.39
C ASN A 53 -24.38 42.26 7.41
N MET A 54 -25.60 42.55 6.94
CA MET A 54 -26.66 41.57 6.79
C MET A 54 -26.36 40.56 5.67
N PHE A 55 -25.81 41.01 4.53
CA PHE A 55 -25.33 40.12 3.47
C PHE A 55 -24.12 39.28 3.92
N GLU A 56 -23.17 39.87 4.63
CA GLU A 56 -21.99 39.18 5.18
C GLU A 56 -22.37 38.10 6.20
N ASN A 57 -23.32 38.39 7.10
CA ASN A 57 -23.90 37.40 8.00
C ASN A 57 -24.72 36.33 7.27
N GLN A 58 -25.45 36.68 6.20
CA GLN A 58 -26.15 35.70 5.36
C GLN A 58 -25.18 34.79 4.60
N LEU A 59 -24.06 35.32 4.07
CA LEU A 59 -23.00 34.53 3.47
C LEU A 59 -22.36 33.61 4.52
N SER A 60 -21.90 34.14 5.66
CA SER A 60 -21.26 33.34 6.73
C SER A 60 -22.16 32.20 7.21
N THR A 61 -23.44 32.48 7.48
CA THR A 61 -24.40 31.44 7.88
C THR A 61 -24.75 30.47 6.75
N LEU A 62 -24.62 30.85 5.48
CA LEU A 62 -24.74 29.93 4.34
C LEU A 62 -23.52 29.01 4.23
N HIS A 63 -22.29 29.51 4.46
CA HIS A 63 -21.07 28.70 4.48
C HIS A 63 -21.11 27.63 5.57
N TRP A 64 -21.46 27.99 6.80
CA TRP A 64 -21.59 27.01 7.89
C TRP A 64 -22.65 25.94 7.60
N LYS A 65 -23.77 26.31 6.97
CA LYS A 65 -24.78 25.33 6.49
C LYS A 65 -24.22 24.43 5.40
N LEU A 66 -23.48 24.96 4.42
CA LEU A 66 -22.85 24.15 3.36
C LEU A 66 -21.80 23.20 3.91
N PHE A 67 -20.97 23.65 4.85
CA PHE A 67 -20.00 22.81 5.56
C PHE A 67 -20.68 21.71 6.38
N LEU A 68 -21.75 22.04 7.11
CA LEU A 68 -22.57 21.08 7.85
C LEU A 68 -23.20 20.05 6.92
N TYR A 69 -23.85 20.48 5.83
CA TYR A 69 -24.48 19.58 4.86
C TYR A 69 -23.45 18.68 4.17
N SER A 70 -22.27 19.21 3.83
CA SER A 70 -21.17 18.40 3.29
C SER A 70 -20.66 17.38 4.32
N SER A 71 -20.49 17.78 5.58
CA SER A 71 -20.04 16.89 6.67
C SER A 71 -21.06 15.78 6.94
N LEU A 72 -22.36 16.11 6.99
CA LEU A 72 -23.44 15.14 7.09
C LEU A 72 -23.49 14.21 5.88
N PHE A 73 -23.31 14.74 4.66
CA PHE A 73 -23.23 13.94 3.45
C PHE A 73 -22.03 12.99 3.49
N TRP A 74 -20.86 13.44 3.96
CA TRP A 74 -19.68 12.59 4.18
C TRP A 74 -19.94 11.45 5.16
N ILE A 75 -20.59 11.72 6.29
CA ILE A 75 -20.98 10.70 7.27
C ILE A 75 -21.91 9.67 6.61
N VAL A 76 -22.92 10.10 5.85
CA VAL A 76 -23.85 9.22 5.13
C VAL A 76 -23.12 8.41 4.05
N LEU A 77 -22.24 9.05 3.27
CA LEU A 77 -21.50 8.45 2.16
C LEU A 77 -20.53 7.38 2.65
N ILE A 78 -19.74 7.68 3.69
CA ILE A 78 -18.83 6.73 4.33
C ILE A 78 -19.65 5.59 4.93
N SER A 79 -20.67 5.89 5.75
CA SER A 79 -21.54 4.86 6.34
C SER A 79 -22.19 3.95 5.30
N TYR A 80 -22.60 4.49 4.14
CA TYR A 80 -23.17 3.71 3.04
C TYR A 80 -22.16 2.71 2.46
N TYR A 81 -20.96 3.15 2.11
CA TYR A 81 -19.94 2.28 1.51
C TYR A 81 -19.32 1.30 2.51
N GLU A 82 -19.16 1.70 3.77
CA GLU A 82 -18.62 0.87 4.85
C GLU A 82 -19.62 -0.18 5.36
N THR A 83 -20.93 0.02 5.19
CA THR A 83 -21.95 -0.89 5.74
C THR A 83 -22.96 -1.41 4.72
N SER A 84 -23.77 -0.52 4.12
CA SER A 84 -24.90 -0.88 3.27
C SER A 84 -24.46 -1.49 1.94
N TYR A 85 -23.41 -0.96 1.31
CA TYR A 85 -22.85 -1.47 0.07
C TYR A 85 -22.25 -2.87 0.25
N VAL A 86 -21.51 -3.09 1.34
CA VAL A 86 -20.91 -4.39 1.68
C VAL A 86 -22.00 -5.43 1.93
N ARG A 87 -22.98 -5.10 2.78
CA ARG A 87 -24.15 -5.95 3.05
C ARG A 87 -24.93 -6.27 1.78
N SER A 88 -25.22 -5.28 0.94
CA SER A 88 -25.95 -5.46 -0.32
C SER A 88 -25.20 -6.36 -1.31
N THR A 89 -23.87 -6.28 -1.32
CA THR A 89 -23.02 -7.14 -2.17
C THR A 89 -23.03 -8.58 -1.68
N LEU A 90 -22.70 -8.82 -0.41
CA LEU A 90 -22.66 -10.18 0.16
C LEU A 90 -24.05 -10.84 0.26
N ASN A 91 -25.12 -10.04 0.38
CA ASN A 91 -26.50 -10.55 0.29
C ASN A 91 -26.79 -11.29 -1.02
N LYS A 92 -26.02 -11.07 -2.10
CA LYS A 92 -26.16 -11.81 -3.37
C LYS A 92 -25.67 -13.25 -3.25
N CYS A 93 -24.71 -13.51 -2.37
CA CYS A 93 -24.11 -14.82 -2.13
C CYS A 93 -24.86 -15.69 -1.10
N GLN A 94 -25.97 -15.18 -0.54
CA GLN A 94 -26.75 -15.87 0.48
C GLN A 94 -27.12 -17.28 0.02
N TRP A 95 -26.84 -18.26 0.88
CA TRP A 95 -26.90 -19.69 0.59
C TRP A 95 -28.21 -20.12 -0.07
N ASN A 96 -29.34 -19.65 0.47
CA ASN A 96 -30.69 -19.94 -0.03
C ASN A 96 -31.01 -19.41 -1.44
N ARG A 97 -30.09 -18.68 -2.10
CA ARG A 97 -30.24 -18.20 -3.47
C ARG A 97 -29.67 -19.14 -4.52
N TRP A 98 -28.78 -20.04 -4.13
CA TRP A 98 -28.03 -20.90 -5.05
C TRP A 98 -27.93 -22.36 -4.60
N GLU A 99 -28.06 -22.65 -3.30
CA GLU A 99 -28.23 -24.01 -2.78
C GLU A 99 -29.51 -24.64 -3.34
N LYS A 100 -29.36 -25.84 -3.91
CA LYS A 100 -30.43 -26.67 -4.49
C LYS A 100 -30.57 -27.96 -3.70
N TRP A 101 -30.60 -27.85 -2.38
CA TRP A 101 -30.88 -28.96 -1.46
C TRP A 101 -32.39 -29.06 -1.18
N SER A 102 -32.82 -30.18 -0.57
CA SER A 102 -34.20 -30.30 -0.12
C SER A 102 -34.48 -29.33 1.04
N SER A 103 -35.72 -28.86 1.19
CA SER A 103 -36.07 -27.82 2.19
C SER A 103 -35.81 -28.21 3.66
N ASN A 104 -35.61 -29.50 3.95
CA ASN A 104 -35.31 -30.02 5.29
C ASN A 104 -33.80 -30.31 5.48
N SER A 105 -32.97 -30.15 4.45
CA SER A 105 -31.53 -30.42 4.52
C SER A 105 -30.81 -29.37 5.38
N GLN A 106 -29.81 -29.80 6.14
CA GLN A 106 -28.89 -28.93 6.87
C GLN A 106 -27.49 -29.10 6.29
N PRO A 107 -27.14 -28.40 5.19
CA PRO A 107 -25.83 -28.51 4.58
C PRO A 107 -24.76 -27.83 5.45
N HIS A 108 -23.57 -28.41 5.49
CA HIS A 108 -22.40 -27.80 6.11
C HIS A 108 -21.76 -26.80 5.13
N ARG A 109 -21.56 -25.57 5.56
CA ARG A 109 -21.17 -24.45 4.69
C ARG A 109 -19.73 -24.06 4.89
N VAL A 110 -19.00 -23.93 3.79
CA VAL A 110 -17.56 -23.65 3.79
C VAL A 110 -17.25 -22.42 2.93
N ALA A 111 -16.33 -21.59 3.38
CA ALA A 111 -15.76 -20.50 2.60
C ALA A 111 -14.25 -20.73 2.38
N LEU A 112 -13.81 -20.61 1.13
CA LEU A 112 -12.39 -20.68 0.74
C LEU A 112 -11.89 -19.28 0.38
N TYR A 113 -10.74 -18.92 0.95
CA TYR A 113 -10.06 -17.65 0.75
C TYR A 113 -8.71 -17.92 0.09
N ALA A 114 -8.51 -17.43 -1.14
CA ALA A 114 -7.21 -17.47 -1.80
C ALA A 114 -6.51 -16.11 -1.69
N ASP A 115 -5.18 -16.18 -1.64
CA ASP A 115 -4.23 -15.07 -1.81
C ASP A 115 -4.67 -13.77 -1.11
N PRO A 116 -4.86 -13.78 0.24
CA PRO A 116 -5.11 -12.56 0.99
C PRO A 116 -3.91 -11.61 1.02
N GLN A 117 -2.68 -12.14 0.86
CA GLN A 117 -1.40 -11.43 0.66
C GLN A 117 -1.35 -10.07 1.36
N ILE A 118 -1.40 -10.08 2.70
CA ILE A 118 -1.48 -8.84 3.46
C ILE A 118 -0.26 -7.97 3.14
N MET A 119 -0.50 -6.78 2.61
CA MET A 119 0.56 -5.92 2.09
C MET A 119 1.47 -5.43 3.22
N ASP A 120 2.77 -5.39 3.02
CA ASP A 120 3.76 -5.01 4.03
C ASP A 120 4.54 -3.73 3.62
N ALA A 121 5.53 -3.33 4.41
CA ALA A 121 6.34 -2.15 4.12
C ALA A 121 7.24 -2.31 2.87
N HIS A 122 7.53 -3.54 2.47
CA HIS A 122 8.46 -3.92 1.39
C HIS A 122 7.77 -4.29 0.07
N SER A 123 6.44 -4.49 0.05
CA SER A 123 5.63 -4.82 -1.15
C SER A 123 5.87 -3.91 -2.35
N TYR A 124 6.09 -2.61 -2.12
CA TYR A 124 6.33 -1.61 -3.16
C TYR A 124 7.49 -0.69 -2.76
N PRO A 125 8.76 -1.11 -2.90
CA PRO A 125 9.90 -0.41 -2.32
C PRO A 125 10.15 0.97 -2.95
N ASP A 126 9.76 1.14 -4.22
CA ASP A 126 9.91 2.41 -4.96
C ASP A 126 8.88 3.49 -4.55
N ARG A 127 7.88 3.15 -3.75
CA ARG A 127 6.84 4.09 -3.33
C ARG A 127 7.24 4.85 -2.06
N PRO A 128 6.89 6.15 -1.94
CA PRO A 128 7.06 6.91 -0.69
C PRO A 128 6.43 6.19 0.51
N ARG A 129 7.15 6.12 1.63
CA ARG A 129 6.72 5.38 2.85
C ARG A 129 5.32 5.76 3.35
N ILE A 130 4.94 7.04 3.24
CA ILE A 130 3.61 7.53 3.63
C ILE A 130 2.51 6.94 2.73
N ILE A 131 2.78 6.77 1.43
CA ILE A 131 1.84 6.14 0.49
C ILE A 131 1.70 4.66 0.83
N ASN A 132 2.81 3.93 1.06
CA ASN A 132 2.73 2.53 1.48
C ASN A 132 1.97 2.35 2.80
N TYR A 133 2.19 3.21 3.78
CA TYR A 133 1.43 3.19 5.04
C TYR A 133 -0.08 3.39 4.83
N ILE A 134 -0.47 4.38 4.02
CA ILE A 134 -1.89 4.66 3.71
C ILE A 134 -2.51 3.51 2.91
N THR A 135 -1.83 3.02 1.87
CA THR A 135 -2.30 1.86 1.08
C THR A 135 -2.45 0.62 1.97
N ARG A 136 -1.53 0.39 2.93
CA ARG A 136 -1.62 -0.72 3.88
C ARG A 136 -2.86 -0.63 4.75
N ALA A 137 -3.13 0.55 5.32
CA ALA A 137 -4.33 0.78 6.13
C ALA A 137 -5.63 0.57 5.33
N ILE A 138 -5.65 0.96 4.04
CA ILE A 138 -6.80 0.76 3.15
C ILE A 138 -7.02 -0.74 2.86
N VAL A 139 -5.95 -1.48 2.55
CA VAL A 139 -6.00 -2.94 2.30
C VAL A 139 -6.45 -3.69 3.55
N ASP A 140 -5.88 -3.39 4.72
CA ASP A 140 -6.27 -4.01 5.99
C ASP A 140 -7.74 -3.77 6.32
N HIS A 141 -8.20 -2.53 6.17
CA HIS A 141 -9.60 -2.18 6.41
C HIS A 141 -10.55 -2.88 5.43
N TYR A 142 -10.14 -3.06 4.16
CA TYR A 142 -10.88 -3.86 3.18
C TYR A 142 -11.04 -5.31 3.64
N HIS A 143 -9.96 -5.96 4.08
CA HIS A 143 -9.99 -7.34 4.60
C HIS A 143 -10.80 -7.45 5.89
N ILE A 144 -10.52 -6.64 6.91
CA ILE A 144 -11.23 -6.62 8.20
C ILE A 144 -12.74 -6.51 8.00
N ARG A 145 -13.17 -5.54 7.17
CA ARG A 145 -14.59 -5.30 6.89
C ARG A 145 -15.22 -6.48 6.18
N ASN A 146 -14.60 -6.98 5.12
CA ASN A 146 -15.16 -8.10 4.35
C ASN A 146 -15.21 -9.37 5.21
N TRP A 147 -14.14 -9.71 5.93
CA TRP A 147 -14.10 -10.82 6.89
C TRP A 147 -15.24 -10.72 7.91
N LYS A 148 -15.35 -9.59 8.63
CA LYS A 148 -16.41 -9.33 9.60
C LYS A 148 -17.80 -9.52 9.02
N TYR A 149 -18.05 -9.01 7.81
CA TYR A 149 -19.36 -9.12 7.17
C TYR A 149 -19.64 -10.53 6.63
N ILE A 150 -18.65 -11.26 6.11
CA ILE A 150 -18.82 -12.66 5.71
C ILE A 150 -19.15 -13.53 6.93
N GLN A 151 -18.35 -13.43 8.00
CA GLN A 151 -18.56 -14.19 9.23
C GLN A 151 -19.84 -13.82 9.99
N TYR A 152 -20.49 -12.70 9.65
CA TYR A 152 -21.77 -12.28 10.23
C TYR A 152 -22.99 -12.58 9.34
N TYR A 153 -22.93 -12.26 8.03
CA TYR A 153 -24.07 -12.39 7.12
C TYR A 153 -24.13 -13.73 6.39
N LEU A 154 -22.99 -14.30 6.04
CA LEU A 154 -22.94 -15.65 5.44
C LEU A 154 -22.72 -16.70 6.53
N ASP A 155 -21.96 -16.38 7.58
CA ASP A 155 -21.74 -17.25 8.75
C ASP A 155 -21.38 -18.71 8.39
N PRO A 156 -20.32 -18.94 7.58
CA PRO A 156 -19.89 -20.28 7.21
C PRO A 156 -19.47 -21.09 8.44
N ASP A 157 -19.77 -22.40 8.42
CA ASP A 157 -19.39 -23.35 9.48
C ASP A 157 -17.87 -23.60 9.50
N THR A 158 -17.20 -23.47 8.34
CA THR A 158 -15.75 -23.63 8.20
C THR A 158 -15.14 -22.65 7.20
N ASN A 159 -13.94 -22.15 7.51
CA ASN A 159 -13.14 -21.31 6.62
C ASN A 159 -11.80 -22.01 6.35
N PHE A 160 -11.36 -22.05 5.09
CA PHE A 160 -10.01 -22.46 4.69
C PHE A 160 -9.31 -21.34 3.93
N PHE A 161 -8.02 -21.16 4.19
CA PHE A 161 -7.15 -20.28 3.42
C PHE A 161 -6.23 -21.11 2.53
N LEU A 162 -6.07 -20.69 1.27
CA LEU A 162 -5.39 -21.44 0.21
C LEU A 162 -3.97 -20.91 -0.06
N GLY A 163 -3.21 -20.67 0.99
CA GLY A 163 -1.86 -20.09 0.91
C GLY A 163 -1.82 -18.58 0.68
N ASP A 164 -0.58 -18.10 0.60
CA ASP A 164 -0.20 -16.71 0.37
C ASP A 164 -0.84 -15.75 1.38
N LEU A 165 -0.61 -16.06 2.65
CA LEU A 165 -1.10 -15.27 3.78
C LEU A 165 -0.43 -13.88 3.81
N PHE A 166 0.85 -13.83 3.48
CA PHE A 166 1.68 -12.63 3.44
C PHE A 166 2.23 -12.35 2.05
N ASP A 167 2.43 -11.08 1.70
CA ASP A 167 3.16 -10.72 0.47
C ASP A 167 4.69 -10.93 0.58
N GLY A 168 5.27 -10.66 1.75
CA GLY A 168 6.73 -10.77 1.98
C GLY A 168 7.19 -11.96 2.83
N GLY A 169 6.27 -12.82 3.28
CA GLY A 169 6.44 -13.74 4.43
C GLY A 169 7.75 -14.52 4.48
N ARG A 170 8.16 -15.11 3.36
CA ARG A 170 9.38 -15.94 3.25
C ARG A 170 10.69 -15.19 3.46
N ARG A 171 10.72 -13.86 3.28
CA ARG A 171 11.94 -13.03 3.24
C ARG A 171 12.23 -12.28 4.55
N TRP A 172 11.35 -12.39 5.55
CA TRP A 172 11.48 -11.64 6.80
C TRP A 172 12.30 -12.36 7.88
N ASN A 173 12.92 -11.57 8.75
CA ASN A 173 13.42 -12.04 10.04
C ASN A 173 12.25 -12.34 11.00
N ASP A 174 12.50 -13.19 12.00
CA ASP A 174 11.46 -13.69 12.90
C ASP A 174 10.71 -12.57 13.64
N GLN A 175 11.40 -11.51 14.09
CA GLN A 175 10.76 -10.43 14.82
C GLN A 175 9.76 -9.64 13.97
N TYR A 176 10.10 -9.38 12.69
CA TYR A 176 9.16 -8.74 11.77
C TYR A 176 8.03 -9.71 11.40
N TRP A 177 8.34 -10.98 11.16
CA TRP A 177 7.36 -12.00 10.82
C TRP A 177 6.32 -12.22 11.94
N ILE A 178 6.74 -12.23 13.21
CA ILE A 178 5.84 -12.34 14.37
C ILE A 178 4.89 -11.14 14.44
N ASN A 179 5.37 -9.91 14.19
CA ASN A 179 4.51 -8.73 14.17
C ASN A 179 3.44 -8.81 13.06
N GLU A 180 3.82 -9.34 11.90
CA GLU A 180 2.91 -9.52 10.77
C GLU A 180 1.95 -10.71 10.99
N TYR A 181 2.37 -11.77 11.68
CA TYR A 181 1.50 -12.87 12.15
C TYR A 181 0.41 -12.40 13.11
N GLU A 182 0.75 -11.55 14.09
CA GLU A 182 -0.22 -10.93 14.99
C GLU A 182 -1.17 -10.00 14.24
N ARG A 183 -0.64 -9.20 13.29
CA ARG A 183 -1.46 -8.37 12.39
C ARG A 183 -2.42 -9.22 11.56
N PHE A 184 -1.98 -10.33 10.97
CA PHE A 184 -2.84 -11.24 10.21
C PHE A 184 -4.01 -11.76 11.08
N HIS A 185 -3.74 -12.17 12.32
CA HIS A 185 -4.78 -12.61 13.25
C HIS A 185 -5.71 -11.48 13.71
N SER A 186 -5.24 -10.23 13.75
CA SER A 186 -6.10 -9.06 13.97
C SER A 186 -7.02 -8.73 12.77
N ILE A 187 -6.58 -9.06 11.55
CA ILE A 187 -7.35 -8.87 10.31
C ILE A 187 -8.38 -9.98 10.11
N PHE A 188 -8.00 -11.23 10.39
CA PHE A 188 -8.82 -12.44 10.23
C PHE A 188 -9.06 -13.17 11.58
N PRO A 189 -9.67 -12.52 12.59
CA PRO A 189 -9.90 -13.15 13.89
C PRO A 189 -10.86 -14.35 13.77
N LYS A 190 -10.47 -15.48 14.37
CA LYS A 190 -11.27 -16.71 14.38
C LYS A 190 -12.57 -16.51 15.14
N LYS A 191 -13.71 -16.85 14.53
CA LYS A 191 -15.04 -16.78 15.18
C LYS A 191 -15.27 -18.02 16.06
N SER A 192 -15.75 -17.81 17.29
CA SER A 192 -16.09 -18.93 18.20
C SER A 192 -17.11 -19.87 17.57
N ASN A 193 -16.97 -21.17 17.83
CA ASN A 193 -17.79 -22.27 17.27
C ASN A 193 -17.73 -22.43 15.73
N ARG A 194 -16.83 -21.71 15.04
CA ARG A 194 -16.53 -21.90 13.61
C ARG A 194 -15.10 -22.41 13.45
N LYS A 195 -14.88 -23.37 12.53
CA LYS A 195 -13.53 -23.86 12.23
C LYS A 195 -12.85 -22.91 11.24
N THR A 196 -11.61 -22.51 11.49
CA THR A 196 -10.84 -21.66 10.56
C THR A 196 -9.41 -22.20 10.49
N VAL A 197 -8.98 -22.54 9.28
CA VAL A 197 -7.70 -23.20 8.98
C VAL A 197 -6.87 -22.29 8.08
N PHE A 198 -5.61 -22.09 8.49
CA PHE A 198 -4.62 -21.24 7.84
C PHE A 198 -3.36 -22.01 7.43
N SER A 199 -3.31 -23.34 7.64
CA SER A 199 -2.06 -24.09 7.61
C SER A 199 -1.53 -24.45 6.23
N LEU A 200 -2.28 -24.20 5.15
CA LEU A 200 -1.78 -24.39 3.79
C LEU A 200 -0.92 -23.18 3.40
N PRO A 201 0.40 -23.32 3.16
CA PRO A 201 1.28 -22.21 2.76
C PRO A 201 1.13 -21.89 1.28
N GLY A 202 1.44 -20.65 0.90
CA GLY A 202 1.69 -20.28 -0.48
C GLY A 202 3.16 -19.97 -0.76
N ASN A 203 3.49 -19.67 -2.03
CA ASN A 203 4.88 -19.47 -2.42
C ASN A 203 5.46 -18.17 -1.85
N HIS A 204 4.63 -17.18 -1.50
CA HIS A 204 5.07 -15.99 -0.79
C HIS A 204 5.37 -16.24 0.69
N ASP A 205 4.77 -17.26 1.30
CA ASP A 205 4.96 -17.63 2.70
C ASP A 205 6.28 -18.41 2.92
N ILE A 206 6.63 -19.35 2.04
CA ILE A 206 7.76 -20.28 2.24
C ILE A 206 8.80 -20.36 1.10
N GLY A 207 8.51 -19.88 -0.11
CA GLY A 207 9.34 -20.08 -1.32
C GLY A 207 8.74 -21.13 -2.27
N PHE A 208 9.52 -21.69 -3.20
CA PHE A 208 9.00 -22.70 -4.14
C PHE A 208 10.01 -23.77 -4.58
N GLY A 209 9.58 -25.04 -4.61
CA GLY A 209 10.40 -26.18 -5.04
C GLY A 209 11.76 -26.23 -4.35
N ASP A 210 12.83 -26.45 -5.12
CA ASP A 210 14.23 -26.46 -4.66
C ASP A 210 14.71 -25.13 -4.00
N THR A 211 13.85 -24.12 -3.93
CA THR A 211 14.12 -22.80 -3.33
C THR A 211 13.17 -22.44 -2.18
N VAL A 212 12.48 -23.43 -1.59
CA VAL A 212 11.78 -23.27 -0.30
C VAL A 212 12.81 -22.97 0.79
N ILE A 213 12.52 -21.97 1.61
CA ILE A 213 13.41 -21.52 2.68
C ILE A 213 13.07 -22.31 3.95
N GLU A 214 13.93 -23.26 4.33
CA GLU A 214 13.68 -24.21 5.43
C GLU A 214 13.30 -23.53 6.77
N SER A 215 13.91 -22.38 7.09
CA SER A 215 13.55 -21.60 8.29
C SER A 215 12.16 -20.98 8.19
N SER A 216 11.75 -20.52 7.00
CA SER A 216 10.42 -19.94 6.76
C SER A 216 9.35 -21.03 6.76
N PHE A 217 9.64 -22.20 6.17
CA PHE A 217 8.80 -23.41 6.27
C PHE A 217 8.56 -23.83 7.73
N LYS A 218 9.64 -24.03 8.51
CA LYS A 218 9.54 -24.42 9.93
C LYS A 218 8.81 -23.38 10.78
N ARG A 219 9.06 -22.09 10.53
CA ARG A 219 8.36 -20.99 11.23
C ARG A 219 6.87 -20.98 10.87
N PHE A 220 6.53 -21.12 9.60
CA PHE A 220 5.14 -21.18 9.15
C PHE A 220 4.40 -22.37 9.80
N SER A 221 4.96 -23.58 9.73
CA SER A 221 4.31 -24.77 10.31
C SER A 221 4.18 -24.71 11.83
N THR A 222 5.18 -24.16 12.54
CA THR A 222 5.12 -23.96 14.00
C THR A 222 3.96 -23.06 14.44
N PHE A 223 3.62 -22.03 13.65
CA PHE A 223 2.64 -21.01 14.03
C PHE A 223 1.25 -21.22 13.42
N PHE A 224 1.15 -21.79 12.21
CA PHE A 224 -0.13 -22.04 11.53
C PHE A 224 -0.57 -23.51 11.55
N GLY A 225 0.33 -24.45 11.89
CA GLY A 225 0.10 -25.89 11.90
C GLY A 225 0.67 -26.60 10.67
N GLU A 226 0.52 -27.92 10.61
CA GLU A 226 1.06 -28.78 9.55
C GLU A 226 0.65 -28.32 8.14
N THR A 227 1.63 -28.23 7.23
CA THR A 227 1.42 -27.68 5.87
C THR A 227 0.63 -28.62 4.96
N SER A 228 0.68 -29.92 5.25
CA SER A 228 -0.21 -30.92 4.68
C SER A 228 -1.04 -31.55 5.79
N SER A 229 -2.36 -31.52 5.67
CA SER A 229 -3.27 -31.91 6.78
C SER A 229 -4.65 -32.35 6.30
N THR A 230 -5.34 -33.09 7.16
CA THR A 230 -6.66 -33.69 6.87
C THR A 230 -7.74 -33.12 7.78
N HIS A 231 -8.87 -32.76 7.20
CA HIS A 231 -9.97 -32.10 7.90
C HIS A 231 -11.34 -32.62 7.47
N ASP A 232 -11.91 -33.50 8.29
CA ASP A 232 -13.29 -33.95 8.13
C ASP A 232 -14.27 -32.88 8.59
N VAL A 233 -15.14 -32.43 7.68
CA VAL A 233 -16.26 -31.50 7.95
C VAL A 233 -17.43 -31.82 7.01
N GLY A 234 -18.67 -31.77 7.50
CA GLY A 234 -19.85 -32.00 6.66
C GLY A 234 -19.89 -33.36 5.94
N ASN A 235 -19.38 -34.44 6.56
CA ASN A 235 -19.21 -35.76 5.95
C ASN A 235 -18.40 -35.74 4.62
N HIS A 236 -17.45 -34.82 4.53
CA HIS A 236 -16.43 -34.69 3.47
C HIS A 236 -15.06 -34.55 4.11
N THR A 237 -14.01 -34.95 3.39
CA THR A 237 -12.64 -34.87 3.87
C THR A 237 -11.85 -33.88 3.05
N PHE A 238 -11.51 -32.74 3.64
CA PHE A 238 -10.61 -31.79 3.03
C PHE A 238 -9.17 -32.25 3.24
N VAL A 239 -8.43 -32.35 2.15
CA VAL A 239 -7.02 -32.74 2.11
C VAL A 239 -6.23 -31.51 1.69
N LEU A 240 -5.59 -30.85 2.64
CA LEU A 240 -4.68 -29.75 2.39
C LEU A 240 -3.33 -30.37 2.04
N LEU A 241 -2.77 -30.01 0.89
CA LEU A 241 -1.50 -30.55 0.42
C LEU A 241 -0.53 -29.43 0.05
N ASP A 242 0.62 -29.43 0.72
CA ASP A 242 1.77 -28.59 0.39
C ASP A 242 2.47 -29.10 -0.87
N THR A 243 1.90 -28.76 -2.03
CA THR A 243 2.45 -29.08 -3.34
C THR A 243 3.75 -28.33 -3.66
N ILE A 244 4.02 -27.26 -2.92
CA ILE A 244 5.19 -26.40 -3.06
C ILE A 244 6.42 -27.14 -2.53
N SER A 245 6.37 -27.57 -1.26
CA SER A 245 7.42 -28.38 -0.61
C SER A 245 7.52 -29.77 -1.24
N LEU A 246 6.42 -30.33 -1.75
CA LEU A 246 6.44 -31.60 -2.49
C LEU A 246 7.24 -31.51 -3.79
N SER A 247 7.33 -30.32 -4.39
CA SER A 247 8.09 -30.05 -5.61
C SER A 247 9.57 -29.78 -5.35
N ASP A 248 10.03 -29.82 -4.10
CA ASP A 248 11.46 -29.77 -3.76
C ASP A 248 12.11 -31.14 -4.01
N THR A 249 13.11 -31.13 -4.88
CA THR A 249 13.93 -32.30 -5.26
C THR A 249 15.31 -32.28 -4.60
N SER A 250 15.65 -31.19 -3.92
CA SER A 250 16.96 -30.87 -3.37
C SER A 250 17.08 -31.08 -1.86
N ASN A 251 16.02 -30.76 -1.10
CA ASN A 251 16.00 -30.86 0.36
C ASN A 251 14.99 -31.92 0.84
N GLU A 252 15.51 -32.99 1.45
CA GLU A 252 14.69 -34.06 2.00
C GLU A 252 13.93 -33.62 3.26
N ASN A 253 14.46 -32.70 4.07
CA ASN A 253 13.77 -32.18 5.27
C ASN A 253 12.47 -31.42 4.95
N ILE A 254 12.41 -30.81 3.77
CA ILE A 254 11.24 -30.07 3.28
C ILE A 254 10.29 -31.03 2.57
N SER A 255 10.83 -31.81 1.63
CA SER A 255 10.01 -32.61 0.73
C SER A 255 9.50 -33.92 1.33
N SER A 256 10.13 -34.46 2.37
CA SER A 256 9.65 -35.66 3.09
C SER A 256 8.26 -35.46 3.69
N VAL A 257 7.99 -34.31 4.30
CA VAL A 257 6.72 -34.01 5.01
C VAL A 257 5.48 -34.24 4.12
N PRO A 258 5.31 -33.59 2.95
CA PRO A 258 4.19 -33.87 2.07
C PRO A 258 4.27 -35.23 1.37
N LYS A 259 5.47 -35.80 1.16
CA LYS A 259 5.64 -37.16 0.61
C LYS A 259 5.11 -38.23 1.57
N GLU A 260 5.41 -38.14 2.86
CA GLU A 260 4.93 -39.04 3.90
C GLU A 260 3.42 -38.94 4.08
N PHE A 261 2.87 -37.72 4.09
CA PHE A 261 1.43 -37.47 4.10
C PHE A 261 0.71 -38.12 2.90
N LEU A 262 1.24 -37.97 1.68
CA LEU A 262 0.72 -38.67 0.48
C LEU A 262 0.85 -40.20 0.57
N ASN A 263 1.90 -40.71 1.20
CA ASN A 263 2.09 -42.15 1.38
C ASN A 263 1.01 -42.76 2.29
N GLN A 264 0.53 -42.03 3.31
CA GLN A 264 -0.58 -42.47 4.17
C GLN A 264 -1.83 -42.78 3.33
N TYR A 265 -2.24 -41.85 2.45
CA TYR A 265 -3.34 -42.06 1.50
C TYR A 265 -3.10 -43.21 0.52
N SER A 266 -1.83 -43.49 0.16
CA SER A 266 -1.49 -44.61 -0.72
C SER A 266 -1.70 -45.97 -0.05
N THR A 267 -1.59 -46.03 1.29
CA THR A 267 -1.80 -47.26 2.06
C THR A 267 -3.28 -47.50 2.44
N GLN A 268 -4.10 -46.45 2.45
CA GLN A 268 -5.50 -46.51 2.82
C GLN A 268 -6.38 -46.89 1.62
N LYS A 269 -6.80 -48.17 1.55
CA LYS A 269 -7.63 -48.69 0.44
C LYS A 269 -9.03 -48.06 0.35
N GLU A 270 -9.63 -47.69 1.47
CA GLU A 270 -10.97 -47.11 1.52
C GLU A 270 -11.00 -45.90 2.46
N HIS A 271 -11.61 -44.81 1.99
CA HIS A 271 -11.84 -43.59 2.77
C HIS A 271 -13.34 -43.41 2.99
N PRO A 272 -13.83 -43.19 4.23
CA PRO A 272 -15.27 -43.17 4.54
C PRO A 272 -16.04 -42.02 3.90
N PHE A 273 -15.35 -40.95 3.51
CA PHE A 273 -15.93 -39.74 2.95
C PHE A 273 -15.27 -39.33 1.62
N PRO A 274 -16.03 -38.68 0.71
CA PRO A 274 -15.48 -38.07 -0.50
C PRO A 274 -14.41 -37.02 -0.17
N ARG A 275 -13.29 -37.08 -0.88
CA ARG A 275 -12.12 -36.22 -0.67
C ARG A 275 -12.21 -34.94 -1.51
N ILE A 276 -11.88 -33.80 -0.91
CA ILE A 276 -11.75 -32.50 -1.56
C ILE A 276 -10.30 -32.05 -1.38
N LEU A 277 -9.58 -31.85 -2.48
CA LEU A 277 -8.17 -31.44 -2.44
C LEU A 277 -8.06 -29.92 -2.41
N LEU A 278 -7.29 -29.38 -1.47
CA LEU A 278 -6.92 -27.97 -1.39
C LEU A 278 -5.40 -27.86 -1.63
N THR A 279 -5.00 -27.01 -2.58
CA THR A 279 -3.60 -26.65 -2.84
C THR A 279 -3.48 -25.13 -2.90
N HIS A 280 -2.26 -24.60 -2.80
CA HIS A 280 -2.00 -23.21 -3.19
C HIS A 280 -1.77 -23.15 -4.70
N VAL A 281 -0.61 -23.60 -5.17
CA VAL A 281 -0.31 -23.62 -6.62
C VAL A 281 -1.25 -24.63 -7.34
N PRO A 282 -1.90 -24.23 -8.45
CA PRO A 282 -2.78 -25.09 -9.23
C PRO A 282 -2.09 -26.33 -9.81
N LEU A 283 -2.88 -27.38 -10.09
CA LEU A 283 -2.36 -28.55 -10.79
C LEU A 283 -2.08 -28.27 -12.27
N TRP A 284 -1.17 -29.06 -12.85
CA TRP A 284 -0.77 -28.96 -14.26
C TRP A 284 -1.98 -28.96 -15.19
N ARG A 285 -1.99 -28.03 -16.14
CA ARG A 285 -3.05 -27.85 -17.13
C ARG A 285 -2.48 -27.42 -18.48
N ASP A 286 -3.13 -27.84 -19.55
CA ASP A 286 -2.84 -27.39 -20.91
C ASP A 286 -3.61 -26.09 -21.20
N PRO A 287 -2.92 -24.95 -21.47
CA PRO A 287 -3.57 -23.67 -21.70
C PRO A 287 -4.21 -23.52 -23.09
N GLU A 288 -3.95 -24.42 -24.03
CA GLU A 288 -4.60 -24.47 -25.34
C GLU A 288 -5.92 -25.25 -25.24
N GLU A 289 -5.91 -26.43 -24.60
CA GLU A 289 -7.09 -27.28 -24.46
C GLU A 289 -8.02 -26.86 -23.31
N GLN A 290 -7.48 -26.53 -22.12
CA GLN A 290 -8.25 -26.34 -20.88
C GLN A 290 -8.52 -24.85 -20.59
N GLN A 291 -9.47 -24.27 -21.31
CA GLN A 291 -9.88 -22.88 -21.11
C GLN A 291 -10.64 -22.67 -19.79
N CYS A 292 -10.20 -21.69 -18.99
CA CYS A 292 -10.68 -21.34 -17.63
C CYS A 292 -12.18 -20.98 -17.46
N GLY A 293 -12.97 -20.95 -18.54
CA GLY A 293 -14.38 -20.59 -18.51
C GLY A 293 -14.68 -19.08 -18.39
N PRO A 294 -15.96 -18.68 -18.44
CA PRO A 294 -16.40 -17.30 -18.62
C PRO A 294 -16.34 -16.42 -17.36
N ARG A 295 -15.92 -16.97 -16.21
CA ARG A 295 -15.82 -16.26 -14.93
C ARG A 295 -14.44 -15.62 -14.69
N ARG A 296 -13.42 -15.96 -15.49
CA ARG A 296 -12.10 -15.31 -15.51
C ARG A 296 -12.23 -13.85 -15.96
N GLU A 297 -11.49 -12.93 -15.33
CA GLU A 297 -11.39 -11.54 -15.80
C GLU A 297 -10.40 -11.39 -16.95
N SER A 298 -9.27 -12.09 -16.88
CA SER A 298 -8.27 -12.14 -17.95
C SER A 298 -8.82 -12.82 -19.20
N LYS A 299 -8.62 -12.17 -20.35
CA LYS A 299 -8.92 -12.73 -21.69
C LYS A 299 -7.76 -13.51 -22.30
N LYS A 300 -6.62 -13.60 -21.60
CA LYS A 300 -5.47 -14.39 -22.05
C LYS A 300 -5.65 -15.85 -21.59
N PRO A 301 -5.12 -16.84 -22.34
CA PRO A 301 -4.96 -18.20 -21.84
C PRO A 301 -4.27 -18.24 -20.48
N PHE A 302 -4.42 -19.35 -19.75
CA PHE A 302 -3.76 -19.52 -18.46
C PHE A 302 -2.23 -19.46 -18.65
N PRO A 303 -1.50 -18.66 -17.86
CA PRO A 303 -0.05 -18.54 -18.03
C PRO A 303 0.65 -19.81 -17.56
N ILE A 304 1.57 -20.35 -18.37
CA ILE A 304 2.52 -21.38 -17.93
C ILE A 304 3.89 -20.72 -17.82
N VAL A 305 4.25 -20.30 -16.61
CA VAL A 305 5.45 -19.50 -16.34
C VAL A 305 6.15 -20.04 -15.09
N ARG A 306 7.48 -20.09 -15.14
CA ARG A 306 8.37 -20.38 -14.00
C ARG A 306 9.32 -19.20 -13.80
N GLY A 307 9.56 -18.82 -12.55
CA GLY A 307 10.46 -17.75 -12.16
C GLY A 307 11.24 -18.09 -10.90
N GLU A 308 11.88 -17.09 -10.29
CA GLU A 308 12.56 -17.23 -9.01
C GLU A 308 11.53 -17.40 -7.88
N GLN A 309 11.56 -18.53 -7.17
CA GLN A 309 10.60 -18.90 -6.11
C GLN A 309 9.11 -18.82 -6.54
N TYR A 310 8.80 -19.09 -7.81
CA TYR A 310 7.44 -19.04 -8.36
C TYR A 310 7.23 -19.96 -9.57
N GLN A 311 6.07 -20.61 -9.66
CA GLN A 311 5.61 -21.34 -10.86
C GLN A 311 4.06 -21.36 -10.88
N THR A 312 3.45 -21.03 -12.02
CA THR A 312 1.98 -20.90 -12.14
C THR A 312 1.19 -22.20 -12.04
N VAL A 313 1.86 -23.35 -12.16
CA VAL A 313 1.30 -24.70 -12.03
C VAL A 313 2.33 -25.66 -11.44
N ILE A 314 1.87 -26.68 -10.73
CA ILE A 314 2.68 -27.84 -10.34
C ILE A 314 3.00 -28.70 -11.57
N ASP A 315 4.14 -29.40 -11.56
CA ASP A 315 4.55 -30.27 -12.67
C ASP A 315 3.54 -31.40 -12.96
N SER A 316 3.44 -31.80 -14.23
CA SER A 316 2.45 -32.79 -14.70
C SER A 316 2.58 -34.16 -14.02
N SER A 317 3.81 -34.64 -13.82
CA SER A 317 4.10 -35.92 -13.16
C SER A 317 3.67 -35.90 -11.67
N ILE A 318 3.93 -34.81 -10.97
CA ILE A 318 3.51 -34.60 -9.58
C ILE A 318 1.99 -34.50 -9.52
N SER A 319 1.38 -33.70 -10.40
CA SER A 319 -0.09 -33.53 -10.49
C SER A 319 -0.81 -34.86 -10.70
N GLN A 320 -0.38 -35.69 -11.65
CA GLN A 320 -0.96 -37.02 -11.91
C GLN A 320 -0.73 -38.01 -10.75
N LYS A 321 0.42 -37.94 -10.06
CA LYS A 321 0.67 -38.72 -8.83
C LYS A 321 -0.27 -38.31 -7.70
N ILE A 322 -0.49 -37.01 -7.49
CA ILE A 322 -1.44 -36.49 -6.49
C ILE A 322 -2.85 -36.98 -6.80
N LEU A 323 -3.31 -36.80 -8.04
CA LEU A 323 -4.66 -37.20 -8.48
C LEU A 323 -4.91 -38.70 -8.30
N SER A 324 -3.98 -39.55 -8.71
CA SER A 324 -4.12 -41.02 -8.59
C SER A 324 -4.08 -41.55 -7.16
N ILE A 325 -3.41 -40.87 -6.22
CA ILE A 325 -3.36 -41.22 -4.79
C ILE A 325 -4.56 -40.66 -4.02
N ILE A 326 -4.83 -39.35 -4.19
CA ILE A 326 -5.88 -38.64 -3.44
C ILE A 326 -7.27 -38.89 -4.03
N ALA A 327 -7.38 -39.30 -5.30
CA ALA A 327 -8.63 -39.49 -6.04
C ALA A 327 -9.76 -38.52 -5.61
N PRO A 328 -9.53 -37.20 -5.74
CA PRO A 328 -10.46 -36.20 -5.23
C PRO A 328 -11.75 -36.17 -6.05
N LYS A 329 -12.87 -35.87 -5.37
CA LYS A 329 -14.16 -35.54 -6.01
C LYS A 329 -14.14 -34.10 -6.56
N TYR A 330 -13.42 -33.20 -5.89
CA TYR A 330 -13.26 -31.79 -6.28
C TYR A 330 -11.90 -31.24 -5.84
N ILE A 331 -11.39 -30.23 -6.54
CA ILE A 331 -10.10 -29.58 -6.26
C ILE A 331 -10.27 -28.06 -6.21
N PHE A 332 -9.59 -27.40 -5.29
CA PHE A 332 -9.49 -25.93 -5.24
C PHE A 332 -8.03 -25.47 -5.05
N SER A 333 -7.65 -24.44 -5.80
CA SER A 333 -6.31 -23.83 -5.81
C SER A 333 -6.34 -22.29 -5.67
N GLY A 334 -5.21 -21.63 -5.47
CA GLY A 334 -5.00 -20.17 -5.47
C GLY A 334 -3.94 -19.74 -6.51
N ASP A 335 -2.98 -18.90 -6.12
CA ASP A 335 -1.78 -18.46 -6.88
C ASP A 335 -2.04 -17.56 -8.10
N ASP A 336 -2.92 -17.95 -9.04
CA ASP A 336 -3.17 -17.17 -10.28
C ASP A 336 -4.02 -15.90 -10.04
N HIS A 337 -4.51 -15.72 -8.81
CA HIS A 337 -5.38 -14.63 -8.33
C HIS A 337 -6.74 -14.46 -9.06
N ASP A 338 -6.93 -15.03 -10.25
CA ASP A 338 -8.15 -14.94 -11.06
C ASP A 338 -8.86 -16.30 -11.13
N TYR A 339 -10.17 -16.28 -11.42
CA TYR A 339 -10.95 -17.50 -11.49
C TYR A 339 -10.50 -18.36 -12.68
N CYS A 340 -10.28 -19.65 -12.45
CA CYS A 340 -10.11 -20.63 -13.52
C CYS A 340 -10.83 -21.92 -13.16
N HIS A 341 -11.71 -22.40 -14.02
CA HIS A 341 -12.40 -23.68 -13.85
C HIS A 341 -12.07 -24.61 -15.00
N ILE A 342 -11.46 -25.75 -14.68
CA ILE A 342 -11.04 -26.79 -15.63
C ILE A 342 -11.43 -28.19 -15.11
N LYS A 343 -11.19 -29.22 -15.93
CA LYS A 343 -11.37 -30.62 -15.53
C LYS A 343 -10.08 -31.41 -15.73
N HIS A 344 -9.73 -32.21 -14.73
CA HIS A 344 -8.64 -33.17 -14.78
C HIS A 344 -9.18 -34.56 -15.06
N THR A 345 -8.46 -35.34 -15.87
CA THR A 345 -8.67 -36.78 -16.01
C THR A 345 -7.44 -37.51 -15.47
N TYR A 346 -7.69 -38.57 -14.69
CA TYR A 346 -6.66 -39.35 -14.02
C TYR A 346 -7.10 -40.82 -13.88
N GLN A 347 -6.14 -41.71 -13.61
CA GLN A 347 -6.42 -43.12 -13.33
C GLN A 347 -6.38 -43.38 -11.82
N HIS A 348 -7.37 -44.11 -11.30
CA HIS A 348 -7.37 -44.61 -9.92
C HIS A 348 -7.94 -46.03 -9.92
N ASN A 349 -7.27 -46.97 -9.27
CA ASN A 349 -7.62 -48.41 -9.23
C ASN A 349 -7.85 -49.08 -10.61
N GLY A 350 -7.30 -48.51 -11.69
CA GLY A 350 -7.48 -49.00 -13.07
C GLY A 350 -8.69 -48.41 -13.80
N GLU A 351 -9.44 -47.52 -13.16
CA GLU A 351 -10.56 -46.79 -13.75
C GLU A 351 -10.17 -45.33 -14.06
N SER A 352 -10.78 -44.80 -15.13
CA SER A 352 -10.59 -43.41 -15.55
C SER A 352 -11.59 -42.50 -14.87
N HIS A 353 -11.12 -41.60 -14.02
CA HIS A 353 -11.93 -40.61 -13.32
C HIS A 353 -11.72 -39.21 -13.89
N THR A 354 -12.73 -38.36 -13.73
CA THR A 354 -12.67 -36.94 -14.05
C THR A 354 -13.13 -36.13 -12.85
N THR A 355 -12.41 -35.06 -12.52
CA THR A 355 -12.72 -34.14 -11.42
C THR A 355 -12.58 -32.70 -11.87
N ASP A 356 -13.34 -31.80 -11.25
CA ASP A 356 -13.29 -30.36 -11.50
C ASP A 356 -12.25 -29.71 -10.58
N GLU A 357 -11.39 -28.85 -11.13
CA GLU A 357 -10.55 -27.92 -10.36
C GLU A 357 -11.05 -26.49 -10.55
N ILE A 358 -11.25 -25.78 -9.45
CA ILE A 358 -11.48 -24.33 -9.44
C ILE A 358 -10.29 -23.65 -8.77
N THR A 359 -9.50 -22.93 -9.56
CA THR A 359 -8.60 -21.91 -9.03
C THR A 359 -9.46 -20.75 -8.52
N VAL A 360 -9.43 -20.58 -7.20
CA VAL A 360 -10.19 -19.60 -6.43
C VAL A 360 -9.55 -18.23 -6.63
N LYS A 361 -10.41 -17.26 -6.91
CA LYS A 361 -10.01 -15.88 -7.12
C LYS A 361 -9.53 -15.24 -5.81
N SER A 362 -8.48 -14.42 -5.88
CA SER A 362 -7.93 -13.72 -4.71
C SER A 362 -9.00 -12.90 -4.00
N CYS A 363 -8.97 -12.92 -2.67
CA CYS A 363 -9.81 -12.10 -1.81
C CYS A 363 -9.21 -10.70 -1.52
N ALA A 364 -7.98 -10.45 -1.96
CA ALA A 364 -7.27 -9.19 -1.80
C ALA A 364 -7.57 -8.19 -2.92
N MET A 365 -7.46 -6.89 -2.59
CA MET A 365 -7.73 -5.80 -3.54
C MET A 365 -6.52 -5.34 -4.36
N ASN A 366 -5.32 -5.74 -3.96
CA ASN A 366 -4.03 -5.32 -4.51
C ASN A 366 -3.46 -6.28 -5.57
N MET A 367 -4.21 -7.32 -5.96
CA MET A 367 -3.71 -8.46 -6.75
C MET A 367 -4.05 -8.44 -8.25
N GLY A 368 -4.11 -7.25 -8.84
CA GLY A 368 -4.25 -7.06 -10.29
C GLY A 368 -5.63 -7.41 -10.87
N ILE A 369 -6.56 -7.87 -10.04
CA ILE A 369 -7.94 -8.20 -10.39
C ILE A 369 -8.90 -7.05 -10.02
N ASN A 370 -9.99 -6.86 -10.79
CA ASN A 370 -10.94 -5.77 -10.51
C ASN A 370 -12.07 -6.19 -9.56
N LYS A 371 -12.32 -7.50 -9.40
CA LYS A 371 -13.45 -8.04 -8.65
C LYS A 371 -13.01 -9.15 -7.67
N PRO A 372 -12.34 -8.82 -6.55
CA PRO A 372 -11.98 -9.81 -5.53
C PRO A 372 -13.17 -10.67 -5.11
N ALA A 373 -12.91 -11.93 -4.77
CA ALA A 373 -13.97 -12.90 -4.46
C ALA A 373 -13.50 -13.93 -3.43
N ILE A 374 -14.44 -14.78 -3.01
CA ILE A 374 -14.18 -16.02 -2.27
C ILE A 374 -14.99 -17.15 -2.93
N GLN A 375 -14.61 -18.40 -2.71
CA GLN A 375 -15.40 -19.55 -3.17
C GLN A 375 -16.25 -20.10 -2.02
N LEU A 376 -17.55 -20.23 -2.22
CA LEU A 376 -18.46 -20.83 -1.23
C LEU A 376 -18.78 -22.27 -1.64
N LEU A 377 -18.76 -23.19 -0.68
CA LEU A 377 -19.18 -24.58 -0.84
C LEU A 377 -20.31 -24.87 0.14
N SER A 378 -21.29 -25.62 -0.33
CA SER A 378 -22.37 -26.17 0.47
C SER A 378 -22.30 -27.70 0.34
N LEU A 379 -22.16 -28.38 1.48
CA LEU A 379 -21.85 -29.80 1.57
C LEU A 379 -23.02 -30.56 2.19
N LEU A 380 -23.50 -31.59 1.49
CA LEU A 380 -24.51 -32.50 2.01
C LEU A 380 -24.18 -33.93 1.60
N ASN A 381 -23.82 -34.78 2.56
CA ASN A 381 -23.59 -36.20 2.32
C ASN A 381 -24.34 -36.99 3.40
N ASP A 382 -25.62 -37.24 3.12
CA ASP A 382 -26.58 -37.95 3.97
C ASP A 382 -26.85 -39.40 3.50
N GLY A 383 -26.11 -39.85 2.48
CA GLY A 383 -26.29 -41.16 1.84
C GLY A 383 -27.47 -41.25 0.87
N THR A 384 -28.25 -40.18 0.67
CA THR A 384 -29.40 -40.15 -0.25
C THR A 384 -29.10 -39.48 -1.59
N THR A 385 -28.15 -38.53 -1.61
CA THR A 385 -27.74 -37.80 -2.83
C THR A 385 -26.43 -38.33 -3.42
N THR A 386 -26.36 -38.40 -4.76
CA THR A 386 -25.12 -38.77 -5.48
C THR A 386 -24.17 -37.58 -5.62
N ASP A 387 -24.73 -36.41 -5.90
CA ASP A 387 -24.01 -35.14 -5.75
C ASP A 387 -24.07 -34.68 -4.29
N THR A 388 -22.91 -34.32 -3.76
CA THR A 388 -22.71 -34.01 -2.33
C THR A 388 -22.08 -32.65 -2.09
N ILE A 389 -21.71 -31.94 -3.17
CA ILE A 389 -21.01 -30.66 -3.13
C ILE A 389 -21.67 -29.72 -4.12
N GLN A 390 -22.15 -28.58 -3.65
CA GLN A 390 -22.53 -27.45 -4.52
C GLN A 390 -21.58 -26.29 -4.24
N THR A 391 -21.20 -25.53 -5.26
CA THR A 391 -20.24 -24.43 -5.09
C THR A 391 -20.59 -23.22 -5.95
N GLU A 392 -20.40 -22.02 -5.39
CA GLU A 392 -20.65 -20.76 -6.08
C GLU A 392 -19.64 -19.68 -5.67
N ILE A 393 -19.22 -18.86 -6.63
CA ILE A 393 -18.29 -17.75 -6.40
C ILE A 393 -19.03 -16.57 -5.75
N CYS A 394 -18.51 -16.08 -4.63
CA CYS A 394 -19.02 -14.88 -3.96
C CYS A 394 -18.09 -13.69 -4.20
N TYR A 395 -18.52 -12.77 -5.05
CA TYR A 395 -17.80 -11.51 -5.28
C TYR A 395 -17.87 -10.58 -4.07
N LEU A 396 -16.73 -10.04 -3.68
CA LEU A 396 -16.60 -9.03 -2.64
C LEU A 396 -16.96 -7.64 -3.19
N PRO A 397 -17.17 -6.63 -2.31
CA PRO A 397 -17.41 -5.25 -2.72
C PRO A 397 -16.29 -4.73 -3.61
N ASN A 398 -16.62 -3.94 -4.63
CA ASN A 398 -15.61 -3.34 -5.52
C ASN A 398 -14.65 -2.49 -4.67
N ALA A 399 -13.36 -2.80 -4.74
CA ALA A 399 -12.37 -2.22 -3.84
C ALA A 399 -12.04 -0.75 -4.15
N PHE A 400 -12.15 -0.34 -5.42
CA PHE A 400 -11.77 0.99 -5.86
C PHE A 400 -12.95 1.96 -5.96
N LEU A 401 -14.19 1.47 -6.10
CA LEU A 401 -15.38 2.31 -6.21
C LEU A 401 -15.54 3.30 -5.02
N PRO A 402 -15.44 2.90 -3.73
CA PRO A 402 -15.49 3.84 -2.63
C PRO A 402 -14.36 4.88 -2.71
N LEU A 403 -13.13 4.45 -3.05
CA LEU A 403 -11.96 5.32 -3.14
C LEU A 403 -12.12 6.39 -4.23
N PHE A 404 -12.62 6.03 -5.41
CA PHE A 404 -12.90 7.00 -6.48
C PHE A 404 -14.00 7.99 -6.09
N VAL A 405 -15.05 7.51 -5.43
CA VAL A 405 -16.16 8.37 -4.97
C VAL A 405 -15.67 9.33 -3.88
N TYR A 406 -14.87 8.86 -2.92
CA TYR A 406 -14.26 9.74 -1.91
C TYR A 406 -13.30 10.75 -2.54
N ALA A 407 -12.41 10.33 -3.46
CA ALA A 407 -11.51 11.25 -4.15
C ALA A 407 -12.27 12.34 -4.93
N PHE A 408 -13.36 11.97 -5.62
CA PHE A 408 -14.24 12.91 -6.31
C PHE A 408 -14.89 13.91 -5.36
N PHE A 409 -15.45 13.46 -4.23
CA PHE A 409 -16.07 14.36 -3.25
C PHE A 409 -15.06 15.22 -2.48
N ILE A 410 -13.81 14.75 -2.26
CA ILE A 410 -12.73 15.59 -1.72
C ILE A 410 -12.43 16.70 -2.72
N PHE A 411 -12.22 16.37 -3.99
CA PHE A 411 -11.96 17.35 -5.04
C PHE A 411 -13.11 18.36 -5.17
N ALA A 412 -14.37 17.91 -5.17
CA ALA A 412 -15.53 18.79 -5.21
C ALA A 412 -15.54 19.77 -4.00
N ASN A 413 -15.35 19.27 -2.78
CA ASN A 413 -15.31 20.12 -1.59
C ASN A 413 -14.17 21.16 -1.64
N LEU A 414 -12.97 20.76 -2.08
CA LEU A 414 -11.83 21.65 -2.23
C LEU A 414 -12.03 22.76 -3.28
N ASN A 415 -12.89 22.54 -4.30
CA ASN A 415 -13.19 23.54 -5.31
C ASN A 415 -14.41 24.41 -4.97
N TYR A 416 -15.44 23.87 -4.29
CA TYR A 416 -16.70 24.58 -4.10
C TYR A 416 -16.89 25.22 -2.72
N LEU A 417 -16.25 24.72 -1.65
CA LEU A 417 -16.33 25.37 -0.33
C LEU A 417 -15.52 26.67 -0.21
N PRO A 418 -14.31 26.84 -0.79
CA PRO A 418 -13.53 28.06 -0.60
C PRO A 418 -13.85 29.17 -1.62
N MET A 419 -14.51 28.87 -2.74
CA MET A 419 -14.79 29.86 -3.80
C MET A 419 -15.51 31.14 -3.32
N PRO A 420 -16.53 31.09 -2.43
CA PRO A 420 -17.18 32.31 -1.98
C PRO A 420 -16.40 33.03 -0.88
N VAL A 421 -15.48 32.36 -0.17
CA VAL A 421 -14.51 32.99 0.74
C VAL A 421 -13.46 33.77 -0.06
N VAL A 422 -12.95 33.19 -1.15
CA VAL A 422 -12.08 33.89 -2.10
C VAL A 422 -12.81 35.08 -2.72
N HIS A 423 -14.07 34.91 -3.12
CA HIS A 423 -14.87 36.01 -3.66
C HIS A 423 -15.16 37.13 -2.64
N GLN A 424 -15.40 36.78 -1.38
CA GLN A 424 -15.59 37.76 -0.29
C GLN A 424 -14.28 38.49 0.04
N PHE A 425 -13.13 37.80 -0.06
CA PHE A 425 -11.80 38.41 0.06
C PHE A 425 -11.51 39.36 -1.12
N GLU A 426 -11.84 38.99 -2.36
CA GLU A 426 -11.76 39.85 -3.54
C GLU A 426 -12.66 41.09 -3.40
N GLN A 427 -13.92 40.92 -2.97
CA GLN A 427 -14.82 42.03 -2.71
C GLN A 427 -14.32 42.95 -1.59
N ASN A 428 -13.74 42.39 -0.52
CA ASN A 428 -13.16 43.18 0.56
C ASN A 428 -11.89 43.94 0.12
N ILE A 429 -11.04 43.35 -0.74
CA ILE A 429 -9.93 44.07 -1.39
C ILE A 429 -10.44 45.23 -2.26
N LEU A 430 -11.44 45.00 -3.10
CA LEU A 430 -12.07 46.03 -3.93
C LEU A 430 -12.69 47.15 -3.08
N LYS A 431 -13.41 46.80 -2.01
CA LYS A 431 -14.02 47.73 -1.06
C LYS A 431 -12.95 48.57 -0.34
N ASN A 432 -11.86 47.95 0.11
CA ASN A 432 -10.75 48.65 0.76
C ASN A 432 -10.02 49.59 -0.20
N HIS A 433 -9.84 49.22 -1.48
CA HIS A 433 -9.28 50.11 -2.50
C HIS A 433 -10.21 51.30 -2.82
N LEU A 434 -11.52 51.09 -2.87
CA LEU A 434 -12.50 52.18 -3.06
C LEU A 434 -12.53 53.14 -1.86
N VAL A 435 -12.44 52.61 -0.63
CA VAL A 435 -12.32 53.42 0.59
C VAL A 435 -11.00 54.19 0.62
N GLN A 436 -9.87 53.60 0.23
CA GLN A 436 -8.60 54.32 0.08
C GLN A 436 -8.66 55.43 -0.99
N GLN A 437 -9.38 55.22 -2.10
CA GLN A 437 -9.59 56.28 -3.10
C GLN A 437 -10.44 57.44 -2.57
N GLN A 438 -11.37 57.20 -1.65
CA GLN A 438 -12.12 58.26 -0.97
C GLN A 438 -11.30 58.94 0.14
N ALA A 439 -10.51 58.18 0.90
CA ALA A 439 -9.66 58.71 1.98
C ALA A 439 -8.51 59.59 1.47
N ASN A 440 -7.94 59.30 0.29
CA ASN A 440 -6.84 60.08 -0.29
C ASN A 440 -7.21 61.51 -0.75
N ASN A 441 -8.48 61.93 -0.63
CA ASN A 441 -8.89 63.31 -0.94
C ASN A 441 -8.86 64.26 0.27
N ASP A 442 -8.71 63.76 1.51
CA ASP A 442 -8.64 64.58 2.73
C ASP A 442 -7.38 64.24 3.56
N ASN A 443 -6.63 65.28 3.92
CA ASN A 443 -5.20 65.25 4.29
C ASN A 443 -4.74 64.35 5.46
N VAL A 444 -3.59 63.68 5.24
CA VAL A 444 -2.37 63.62 6.08
C VAL A 444 -2.50 63.57 7.62
N TYR A 445 -2.16 62.42 8.25
CA TYR A 445 -1.09 62.25 9.26
C TYR A 445 -0.99 60.77 9.73
N ASP A 446 0.14 60.39 10.34
CA ASP A 446 0.59 59.08 10.84
C ASP A 446 1.28 59.37 12.20
N PRO A 447 1.06 58.65 13.34
CA PRO A 447 1.23 57.18 13.38
C PRO A 447 0.47 56.34 14.44
N ASP A 448 0.72 55.03 14.34
CA ASP A 448 0.83 53.98 15.38
C ASP A 448 -0.39 53.34 16.10
N ASP A 449 -0.34 52.00 16.02
CA ASP A 449 -0.58 50.95 17.04
C ASP A 449 -1.96 50.28 17.26
N LYS A 450 -1.91 48.94 17.16
CA LYS A 450 -2.69 47.86 17.83
C LYS A 450 -4.21 47.77 17.67
N ASP A 451 -4.66 46.68 17.03
CA ASP A 451 -5.42 45.59 17.68
C ASP A 451 -5.58 44.40 16.72
N VAL A 452 -4.65 43.44 16.79
CA VAL A 452 -4.69 42.18 16.02
C VAL A 452 -4.63 40.94 16.93
N ASP A 453 -4.14 41.10 18.15
CA ASP A 453 -4.01 40.00 19.12
C ASP A 453 -5.35 39.65 19.80
N GLU A 454 -6.26 40.62 20.01
CA GLU A 454 -7.56 40.38 20.68
C GLU A 454 -8.54 39.52 19.85
N LEU A 455 -8.32 39.39 18.52
CA LEU A 455 -9.18 38.57 17.66
C LEU A 455 -8.84 37.06 17.73
N LEU A 456 -7.61 36.71 18.14
CA LEU A 456 -7.12 35.32 18.16
C LEU A 456 -7.56 34.55 19.41
N ASP A 457 -7.60 35.21 20.57
CA ASP A 457 -8.03 34.60 21.84
C ASP A 457 -9.51 34.14 21.81
N SER A 458 -10.34 34.73 20.93
CA SER A 458 -11.77 34.42 20.82
C SER A 458 -12.11 33.07 20.15
N LEU A 459 -11.11 32.28 19.73
CA LEU A 459 -11.30 31.04 18.96
C LEU A 459 -10.80 29.75 19.64
N GLU A 460 -10.23 29.82 20.86
CA GLU A 460 -9.73 28.63 21.57
C GLU A 460 -10.71 28.02 22.62
N ASP A 461 -11.78 28.71 22.99
CA ASP A 461 -12.60 28.37 24.18
C ASP A 461 -13.77 27.38 23.96
N GLU A 462 -13.87 26.71 22.80
CA GLU A 462 -14.79 25.57 22.61
C GLU A 462 -14.10 24.36 21.97
N LEU A 463 -13.71 23.37 22.79
CA LEU A 463 -13.89 21.92 22.61
C LEU A 463 -13.10 21.12 23.68
N ASP A 464 -13.80 20.49 24.62
CA ASP A 464 -13.20 19.59 25.63
C ASP A 464 -13.14 18.11 25.15
N ASP A 465 -12.43 17.28 25.92
CA ASP A 465 -12.32 15.82 25.83
C ASP A 465 -11.43 15.22 24.71
N ASN A 466 -10.12 15.57 24.71
CA ASN A 466 -8.99 14.61 24.89
C ASN A 466 -7.60 15.30 24.75
N ASP A 467 -7.29 16.17 25.71
CA ASP A 467 -6.14 17.10 25.71
C ASP A 467 -4.75 16.47 25.42
N ILE A 468 -4.52 15.21 25.80
CA ILE A 468 -3.23 14.52 25.61
C ILE A 468 -2.94 14.26 24.12
N TYR A 469 -3.93 13.82 23.35
CA TYR A 469 -3.73 13.47 21.94
C TYR A 469 -3.68 14.70 21.04
N VAL A 470 -4.41 15.77 21.39
CA VAL A 470 -4.36 17.05 20.68
C VAL A 470 -2.99 17.69 20.84
N LYS A 471 -2.50 17.89 22.08
CA LYS A 471 -1.16 18.44 22.34
C LYS A 471 -0.03 17.62 21.72
N TYR A 472 -0.12 16.28 21.72
CA TYR A 472 0.86 15.44 21.03
C TYR A 472 0.79 15.58 19.50
N ARG A 473 -0.42 15.65 18.93
CA ARG A 473 -0.64 15.84 17.48
C ARG A 473 -0.14 17.20 17.02
N GLU A 474 -0.44 18.27 17.74
CA GLU A 474 0.01 19.64 17.44
C GLU A 474 1.52 19.75 17.55
N LYS A 475 2.11 19.27 18.65
CA LYS A 475 3.56 19.25 18.80
C LYS A 475 4.25 18.46 17.68
N ARG A 476 3.70 17.31 17.26
CA ARG A 476 4.23 16.55 16.11
C ARG A 476 4.00 17.24 14.77
N LEU A 477 2.87 17.93 14.58
CA LEU A 477 2.61 18.73 13.37
C LEU A 477 3.53 19.95 13.30
N GLN A 478 3.81 20.61 14.41
CA GLN A 478 4.79 21.70 14.52
C GLN A 478 6.21 21.17 14.23
N GLU A 479 6.66 20.12 14.93
CA GLU A 479 7.95 19.46 14.67
C GLU A 479 8.11 19.10 13.18
N ILE A 480 7.09 18.50 12.56
CA ILE A 480 7.10 18.12 11.13
C ILE A 480 7.07 19.35 10.22
N SER A 481 6.26 20.37 10.53
CA SER A 481 6.16 21.62 9.76
C SER A 481 7.50 22.38 9.75
N GLU A 482 8.18 22.47 10.90
CA GLU A 482 9.52 23.02 11.00
C GLU A 482 10.55 22.18 10.24
N HIS A 483 10.47 20.84 10.33
CA HIS A 483 11.33 19.94 9.57
C HIS A 483 11.19 20.15 8.06
N VAL A 484 9.95 20.19 7.55
CA VAL A 484 9.65 20.41 6.13
C VAL A 484 10.09 21.80 5.68
N LYS A 485 9.80 22.86 6.44
CA LYS A 485 10.27 24.22 6.14
C LYS A 485 11.79 24.32 6.10
N LYS A 486 12.51 23.61 7.00
CA LYS A 486 13.97 23.55 7.00
C LYS A 486 14.52 22.84 5.76
N VAL A 487 13.94 21.68 5.41
CA VAL A 487 14.31 20.93 4.19
C VAL A 487 14.04 21.76 2.94
N GLU A 488 12.86 22.36 2.80
CA GLU A 488 12.53 23.20 1.65
C GLU A 488 13.50 24.38 1.51
N LYS A 489 13.87 25.04 2.62
CA LYS A 489 14.85 26.12 2.61
C LYS A 489 16.25 25.63 2.19
N GLN A 490 16.67 24.46 2.67
CA GLN A 490 17.97 23.86 2.31
C GLN A 490 18.03 23.39 0.84
N ILE A 491 16.94 22.85 0.29
CA ILE A 491 16.84 22.48 -1.13
C ILE A 491 16.78 23.74 -2.01
N LYS A 492 15.91 24.71 -1.71
CA LYS A 492 15.68 25.90 -2.56
C LYS A 492 16.85 26.90 -2.56
N PHE A 493 17.64 26.96 -1.49
CA PHE A 493 18.69 27.99 -1.33
C PHE A 493 20.11 27.44 -1.07
N GLY A 494 20.29 26.14 -0.82
CA GLY A 494 21.57 25.56 -0.38
C GLY A 494 22.17 24.47 -1.27
N ASN A 495 21.55 24.13 -2.41
CA ASN A 495 21.95 23.01 -3.28
C ASN A 495 22.14 21.68 -2.51
N TYR A 496 21.28 21.39 -1.53
CA TYR A 496 21.21 20.07 -0.88
C TYR A 496 20.41 19.09 -1.77
N GLY A 497 20.72 17.80 -1.70
CA GLY A 497 20.10 16.78 -2.57
C GLY A 497 20.89 16.45 -3.85
N ILE A 498 21.97 17.18 -4.14
CA ILE A 498 22.87 16.95 -5.27
C ILE A 498 24.35 16.95 -4.84
N LEU A 499 25.21 16.32 -5.63
CA LEU A 499 26.67 16.40 -5.45
C LEU A 499 27.18 17.72 -6.05
N ASP A 500 27.40 18.71 -5.21
CA ASP A 500 27.80 20.06 -5.62
C ASP A 500 29.27 20.11 -6.03
N THR A 501 29.64 21.00 -6.96
CA THR A 501 31.03 21.13 -7.47
C THR A 501 31.61 22.48 -7.07
N ILE A 502 32.70 22.48 -6.32
CA ILE A 502 33.39 23.72 -5.92
C ILE A 502 34.74 23.82 -6.63
N ASP A 503 34.92 24.91 -7.39
CA ASP A 503 36.16 25.17 -8.13
C ASP A 503 37.19 26.01 -7.37
N LYS A 504 36.80 26.64 -6.25
CA LYS A 504 37.64 27.57 -5.48
C LYS A 504 37.90 27.07 -4.07
N GLU A 505 39.18 26.94 -3.73
CA GLU A 505 39.68 26.54 -2.41
C GLU A 505 39.15 27.39 -1.25
N SER A 506 39.09 28.72 -1.40
CA SER A 506 38.56 29.62 -0.37
C SER A 506 37.07 29.40 -0.07
N HIS A 507 36.27 29.10 -1.09
CA HIS A 507 34.84 28.84 -0.97
C HIS A 507 34.58 27.52 -0.24
N LEU A 508 35.40 26.49 -0.51
CA LEU A 508 35.32 25.21 0.20
C LEU A 508 35.60 25.36 1.69
N ILE A 509 36.62 26.14 2.07
CA ILE A 509 36.96 26.41 3.46
C ILE A 509 35.81 27.14 4.17
N GLN A 510 35.27 28.20 3.56
CA GLN A 510 34.12 28.94 4.09
C GLN A 510 32.91 28.01 4.34
N ILE A 511 32.47 27.29 3.31
CA ILE A 511 31.33 26.36 3.40
C ILE A 511 31.56 25.26 4.44
N SER A 512 32.79 24.75 4.58
CA SER A 512 33.12 23.73 5.60
C SER A 512 33.03 24.23 7.05
N SER A 513 33.02 25.55 7.25
CA SER A 513 32.83 26.20 8.56
C SER A 513 31.39 26.65 8.82
N GLU A 514 30.63 26.97 7.77
CA GLU A 514 29.23 27.42 7.87
C GLU A 514 28.22 26.26 7.97
N ILE A 515 28.55 25.08 7.44
CA ILE A 515 27.63 23.93 7.38
C ILE A 515 27.86 22.92 8.52
N ASP A 516 26.78 22.59 9.25
CA ASP A 516 26.76 21.60 10.34
C ASP A 516 27.23 20.19 9.94
N LYS A 517 26.89 19.73 8.73
CA LYS A 517 27.13 18.37 8.20
C LYS A 517 27.57 18.44 6.75
N ILE A 518 28.85 18.19 6.48
CA ILE A 518 29.40 18.23 5.12
C ILE A 518 30.35 17.07 4.84
N VAL A 519 30.24 16.52 3.63
CA VAL A 519 31.10 15.48 3.06
C VAL A 519 31.79 16.06 1.82
N ILE A 520 33.12 16.02 1.80
CA ILE A 520 33.96 16.60 0.76
C ILE A 520 34.77 15.50 0.09
N HIS A 521 34.60 15.36 -1.22
CA HIS A 521 35.36 14.47 -2.08
C HIS A 521 36.42 15.25 -2.87
N PHE A 522 37.69 14.93 -2.63
CA PHE A 522 38.80 15.42 -3.43
C PHE A 522 39.02 14.43 -4.59
N GLN A 523 38.94 14.93 -5.82
CA GLN A 523 38.95 14.11 -7.04
C GLN A 523 40.00 14.56 -8.07
N LEU A 524 40.24 13.70 -9.06
CA LEU A 524 40.83 14.04 -10.35
C LEU A 524 39.95 13.41 -11.44
N ASP A 525 39.55 14.19 -12.44
CA ASP A 525 38.63 13.74 -13.50
C ASP A 525 39.25 12.64 -14.40
N THR A 526 40.58 12.49 -14.38
CA THR A 526 41.33 11.45 -15.09
C THR A 526 41.35 10.09 -14.37
N PHE A 527 40.85 9.98 -13.13
CA PHE A 527 40.89 8.74 -12.34
C PHE A 527 39.52 8.02 -12.31
N PRO A 528 39.40 6.80 -12.88
CA PRO A 528 38.13 6.05 -12.89
C PRO A 528 37.51 5.82 -11.51
N LYS A 529 38.34 5.61 -10.47
CA LYS A 529 37.89 5.40 -9.09
C LYS A 529 37.22 6.64 -8.48
N CYS A 530 37.62 7.83 -8.92
CA CYS A 530 36.96 9.09 -8.55
C CYS A 530 35.58 9.21 -9.19
N LYS A 531 35.40 8.70 -10.42
CA LYS A 531 34.09 8.66 -11.09
C LYS A 531 33.10 7.77 -10.31
N TYR A 532 33.49 6.55 -9.97
CA TYR A 532 32.65 5.65 -9.16
C TYR A 532 32.24 6.31 -7.83
N MET A 533 33.20 6.89 -7.09
CA MET A 533 32.91 7.61 -5.85
C MET A 533 31.94 8.78 -6.06
N ASN A 534 32.06 9.56 -7.15
CA ASN A 534 31.09 10.62 -7.45
C ASN A 534 29.67 10.07 -7.69
N ASP A 535 29.56 8.97 -8.44
CA ASP A 535 28.26 8.36 -8.76
C ASP A 535 27.59 7.83 -7.47
N THR A 536 28.36 7.19 -6.57
CA THR A 536 27.86 6.80 -5.24
C THR A 536 27.44 7.99 -4.38
N LEU A 537 28.24 9.06 -4.34
CA LEU A 537 27.94 10.26 -3.54
C LEU A 537 26.74 11.05 -4.09
N ALA A 538 26.49 11.03 -5.40
CA ALA A 538 25.29 11.62 -5.99
C ALA A 538 24.02 10.90 -5.51
N ILE A 539 24.05 9.56 -5.43
CA ILE A 539 22.95 8.75 -4.87
C ILE A 539 22.76 9.05 -3.38
N LEU A 540 23.85 9.13 -2.60
CA LEU A 540 23.77 9.45 -1.17
C LEU A 540 23.27 10.88 -0.91
N ALA A 541 23.62 11.85 -1.77
CA ALA A 541 23.10 13.21 -1.68
C ALA A 541 21.58 13.27 -1.83
N GLN A 542 21.02 12.53 -2.79
CA GLN A 542 19.57 12.41 -2.98
C GLN A 542 18.86 11.72 -1.79
N ARG A 543 19.53 10.74 -1.15
CA ARG A 543 19.00 10.02 0.02
C ARG A 543 19.08 10.81 1.33
N HIS A 544 20.06 11.70 1.49
CA HIS A 544 20.40 12.35 2.77
C HIS A 544 20.42 13.88 2.68
N LEU A 545 19.22 14.46 2.56
CA LEU A 545 18.99 15.89 2.30
C LEU A 545 19.50 16.86 3.40
N TYR A 546 19.86 16.36 4.58
CA TYR A 546 20.43 17.16 5.68
C TYR A 546 21.97 17.22 5.67
N THR A 547 22.63 16.48 4.78
CA THR A 547 24.08 16.43 4.67
C THR A 547 24.49 17.05 3.35
N LYS A 548 25.39 18.04 3.38
CA LYS A 548 25.90 18.64 2.14
C LYS A 548 26.97 17.73 1.55
N PHE A 549 26.83 17.35 0.28
CA PHE A 549 27.84 16.60 -0.45
C PHE A 549 28.50 17.51 -1.49
N VAL A 550 29.83 17.54 -1.48
CA VAL A 550 30.64 18.41 -2.34
C VAL A 550 31.80 17.62 -2.95
N LYS A 551 32.13 17.93 -4.21
CA LYS A 551 33.40 17.53 -4.84
C LYS A 551 34.24 18.74 -5.24
N ILE A 552 35.56 18.59 -5.18
CA ILE A 552 36.55 19.56 -5.66
C ILE A 552 37.65 18.81 -6.44
N ASN A 553 38.14 19.41 -7.53
CA ASN A 553 39.33 18.88 -8.21
C ASN A 553 40.59 19.22 -7.39
N ALA A 554 41.41 18.21 -7.11
CA ALA A 554 42.64 18.33 -6.33
C ALA A 554 43.68 19.30 -6.95
N THR A 555 43.66 19.53 -8.26
CA THR A 555 44.52 20.56 -8.90
C THR A 555 44.15 21.98 -8.49
N ASN A 556 42.89 22.21 -8.08
CA ASN A 556 42.34 23.54 -7.81
C ASN A 556 42.44 23.95 -6.33
N CYS A 557 43.02 23.09 -5.48
CA CYS A 557 43.17 23.31 -4.04
C CYS A 557 44.53 22.85 -3.48
N PRO A 558 45.67 23.37 -4.00
CA PRO A 558 47.00 22.90 -3.66
C PRO A 558 47.38 23.12 -2.18
N PHE A 559 46.78 24.09 -1.49
CA PHE A 559 47.06 24.34 -0.07
C PHE A 559 46.38 23.29 0.82
N LEU A 560 45.13 22.91 0.55
CA LEU A 560 44.38 21.84 1.22
C LEU A 560 44.97 20.47 0.92
N VAL A 561 45.37 20.19 -0.33
CA VAL A 561 46.09 18.94 -0.67
C VAL A 561 47.35 18.79 0.16
N LYS A 562 48.11 19.87 0.33
CA LYS A 562 49.34 19.88 1.16
C LYS A 562 49.05 19.80 2.66
N SER A 563 48.07 20.54 3.18
CA SER A 563 47.79 20.62 4.63
C SER A 563 47.06 19.38 5.16
N LEU A 564 46.16 18.78 4.37
CA LEU A 564 45.49 17.51 4.68
C LEU A 564 46.36 16.29 4.37
N ASN A 565 47.52 16.48 3.72
CA ASN A 565 48.49 15.46 3.33
C ASN A 565 47.89 14.39 2.40
N ILE A 566 47.16 14.84 1.37
CA ILE A 566 46.49 13.97 0.40
C ILE A 566 47.52 13.39 -0.57
N LYS A 567 47.73 12.06 -0.50
CA LYS A 567 48.68 11.32 -1.35
C LYS A 567 48.03 10.29 -2.28
N VAL A 568 46.78 9.94 -2.03
CA VAL A 568 46.05 8.85 -2.72
C VAL A 568 44.62 9.34 -2.97
N LEU A 569 44.08 9.03 -4.15
CA LEU A 569 42.72 9.36 -4.56
C LEU A 569 41.95 8.08 -4.94
N PRO A 570 40.61 8.05 -4.80
CA PRO A 570 39.75 9.11 -4.24
C PRO A 570 40.00 9.33 -2.74
N PHE A 571 39.88 10.59 -2.30
CA PHE A 571 40.03 10.98 -0.89
C PHE A 571 38.75 11.67 -0.43
N LEU A 572 38.15 11.15 0.64
CA LEU A 572 36.91 11.68 1.20
C LEU A 572 37.12 12.04 2.66
N ILE A 573 36.67 13.24 3.02
CA ILE A 573 36.71 13.77 4.39
C ILE A 573 35.32 14.30 4.75
N GLY A 574 34.92 14.10 6.00
CA GLY A 574 33.64 14.59 6.49
C GLY A 574 33.78 15.39 7.77
N TYR A 575 33.07 16.53 7.82
CA TYR A 575 33.08 17.46 8.93
C TYR A 575 31.69 17.54 9.58
N TYR A 576 31.68 17.49 10.92
CA TYR A 576 30.52 17.78 11.74
C TYR A 576 30.83 19.00 12.59
N LYS A 577 30.06 20.09 12.41
CA LYS A 577 30.24 21.38 13.10
C LYS A 577 31.70 21.90 13.04
N GLY A 578 32.27 21.91 11.83
CA GLY A 578 33.65 22.32 11.57
C GLY A 578 34.75 21.37 12.07
N LYS A 579 34.42 20.25 12.74
CA LYS A 579 35.38 19.24 13.20
C LYS A 579 35.44 18.05 12.25
N GLU A 580 36.64 17.61 11.87
CA GLU A 580 36.84 16.36 11.12
C GLU A 580 36.34 15.16 11.95
N VAL A 581 35.41 14.38 11.39
CA VAL A 581 34.85 13.18 12.03
C VAL A 581 35.09 11.89 11.24
N ILE A 582 35.42 11.98 9.94
CA ILE A 582 35.80 10.81 9.14
C ILE A 582 36.81 11.17 8.04
N ARG A 583 37.70 10.22 7.75
CA ARG A 583 38.68 10.28 6.66
C ARG A 583 38.80 8.90 5.99
N LEU A 584 38.47 8.85 4.70
CA LEU A 584 38.55 7.65 3.86
C LEU A 584 39.58 7.88 2.73
N ILE A 585 40.44 6.89 2.54
CA ILE A 585 41.57 6.95 1.59
C ILE A 585 41.46 5.74 0.66
N GLY A 586 41.06 5.98 -0.59
CA GLY A 586 40.65 4.93 -1.52
C GLY A 586 39.52 4.06 -0.95
N PHE A 587 39.40 2.83 -1.45
CA PHE A 587 38.36 1.88 -1.02
C PHE A 587 38.79 0.95 0.13
N SER A 588 39.98 1.18 0.70
CA SER A 588 40.61 0.36 1.76
C SER A 588 39.76 0.11 3.01
N LYS A 589 38.74 0.95 3.26
CA LYS A 589 37.79 0.85 4.39
C LYS A 589 36.34 0.56 3.97
N LEU A 590 36.09 0.31 2.68
CA LEU A 590 34.74 0.19 2.10
C LEU A 590 34.43 -1.21 1.54
N GLY A 591 35.42 -2.10 1.53
CA GLY A 591 35.32 -3.47 1.03
C GLY A 591 36.62 -3.80 0.27
N ASN A 592 37.13 -5.02 0.43
CA ASN A 592 38.47 -5.40 -0.08
C ASN A 592 38.55 -5.60 -1.62
N ASN A 593 37.64 -5.00 -2.39
CA ASN A 593 37.70 -4.96 -3.85
C ASN A 593 38.44 -3.67 -4.28
N PRO A 594 39.46 -3.75 -5.15
CA PRO A 594 40.21 -2.56 -5.56
C PRO A 594 39.38 -1.52 -6.32
N ASP A 595 38.30 -1.90 -7.02
CA ASP A 595 37.67 -1.05 -8.05
C ASP A 595 36.22 -0.64 -7.76
N GLU A 596 35.53 -1.32 -6.84
CA GLU A 596 34.11 -1.08 -6.48
C GLU A 596 33.84 -1.33 -5.00
N PHE A 597 32.75 -0.78 -4.46
CA PHE A 597 32.30 -1.07 -3.08
C PHE A 597 30.76 -0.90 -2.92
N PRO A 598 30.09 -1.74 -2.08
CA PRO A 598 28.67 -1.58 -1.78
C PRO A 598 28.35 -0.20 -1.17
N ILE A 599 27.32 0.48 -1.66
CA ILE A 599 26.90 1.81 -1.19
C ILE A 599 26.56 1.81 0.32
N GLU A 600 26.04 0.69 0.81
CA GLU A 600 25.72 0.42 2.21
C GLU A 600 26.95 0.58 3.11
N ASN A 601 28.14 0.19 2.65
CA ASN A 601 29.36 0.29 3.45
C ASN A 601 29.78 1.76 3.65
N LEU A 602 29.66 2.59 2.61
CA LEU A 602 29.91 4.03 2.71
C LEU A 602 28.83 4.72 3.54
N GLU A 603 27.56 4.33 3.38
CA GLU A 603 26.44 4.85 4.17
C GLU A 603 26.61 4.54 5.66
N LEU A 604 26.98 3.29 6.01
CA LEU A 604 27.27 2.88 7.39
C LEU A 604 28.45 3.64 7.99
N GLN A 605 29.54 3.82 7.24
CA GLN A 605 30.70 4.61 7.69
C GLN A 605 30.30 6.06 7.99
N LEU A 606 29.63 6.74 7.05
CA LEU A 606 29.18 8.14 7.24
C LEU A 606 28.13 8.27 8.35
N ARG A 607 27.23 7.30 8.53
CA ARG A 607 26.26 7.25 9.64
C ARG A 607 26.97 7.05 10.99
N SER A 608 27.96 6.17 11.07
CA SER A 608 28.75 5.95 12.30
C SER A 608 29.54 7.20 12.74
N ALA A 609 29.95 8.04 11.79
CA ALA A 609 30.60 9.32 12.03
C ALA A 609 29.62 10.47 12.38
N GLY A 610 28.30 10.20 12.48
CA GLY A 610 27.28 11.20 12.78
C GLY A 610 26.93 12.16 11.63
N LEU A 611 27.50 11.93 10.44
CA LEU A 611 27.26 12.77 9.27
C LEU A 611 25.89 12.50 8.67
N LEU A 612 25.45 11.24 8.60
CA LEU A 612 24.08 10.90 8.19
C LEU A 612 23.15 10.79 9.41
N ASP A 613 21.85 10.97 9.19
CA ASP A 613 20.88 10.85 10.27
C ASP A 613 20.64 9.39 10.71
N PRO A 614 20.23 9.17 11.97
CA PRO A 614 19.80 7.87 12.45
C PRO A 614 18.63 7.35 11.61
N VAL A 615 18.53 6.03 11.48
CA VAL A 615 17.35 5.40 10.87
C VAL A 615 16.14 5.75 11.74
N MET A 616 15.21 6.55 11.22
CA MET A 616 13.96 6.92 11.89
C MET A 616 13.19 5.66 12.33
N GLY A 617 13.30 5.36 13.62
CA GLY A 617 12.83 4.12 14.26
C GLY A 617 13.46 3.87 15.65
N SER A 618 14.67 4.36 15.91
CA SER A 618 15.39 4.07 17.17
C SER A 618 14.84 4.76 18.43
N ASN A 619 14.08 5.85 18.30
CA ASN A 619 13.70 6.70 19.43
C ASN A 619 12.50 6.20 20.27
N ILE A 620 11.93 5.04 19.96
CA ILE A 620 10.83 4.45 20.75
C ILE A 620 11.35 3.70 21.99
N ILE A 621 12.60 3.22 21.98
CA ILE A 621 13.16 2.40 23.08
C ILE A 621 13.49 3.25 24.33
N HIS A 622 13.76 4.55 24.19
CA HIS A 622 14.25 5.38 25.30
C HIS A 622 13.18 5.95 26.25
N LEU A 623 11.89 5.76 25.96
CA LEU A 623 10.79 6.27 26.82
C LEU A 623 10.26 5.23 27.84
N ASN A 624 10.49 3.93 27.66
CA ASN A 624 10.04 2.90 28.61
C ASN A 624 10.99 2.63 29.79
N ASN A 625 12.18 3.25 29.84
CA ASN A 625 13.17 3.04 30.91
C ASN A 625 13.13 4.06 32.06
N LYS A 626 12.02 4.79 32.24
CA LYS A 626 11.82 5.72 33.38
C LYS A 626 10.77 5.28 34.42
N SER A 627 10.11 4.13 34.23
CA SER A 627 9.07 3.60 35.13
C SER A 627 9.53 2.43 36.02
N ASN A 628 10.83 2.12 36.10
CA ASN A 628 11.36 1.05 36.96
C ASN A 628 12.60 1.48 37.78
N ARG A 629 12.49 2.62 38.49
CA ARG A 629 13.38 2.97 39.60
C ARG A 629 12.58 3.08 40.90
N ASN A 630 12.19 1.93 41.45
CA ASN A 630 11.92 1.73 42.89
C ASN A 630 11.63 0.25 43.18
N PHE A 631 12.65 -0.61 43.15
CA PHE A 631 12.67 -1.78 44.04
C PHE A 631 14.10 -2.12 44.46
N GLN A 632 14.35 -1.81 45.75
CA GLN A 632 15.30 -2.38 46.70
C GLN A 632 16.61 -3.02 46.21
N ASN A 633 17.70 -2.44 46.75
CA ASN A 633 18.91 -3.14 47.16
C ASN A 633 18.63 -4.60 47.61
N ASN A 634 19.38 -5.55 47.08
CA ASN A 634 20.07 -6.47 47.97
C ASN A 634 21.42 -6.93 47.42
N LYS A 635 22.33 -7.19 48.35
CA LYS A 635 23.78 -7.22 48.18
C LYS A 635 24.29 -8.63 48.48
N TYR A 636 24.72 -9.38 47.46
CA TYR A 636 25.63 -10.55 47.50
C TYR A 636 26.03 -10.82 46.03
N GLY A 637 27.28 -11.01 45.60
CA GLY A 637 28.54 -11.07 46.32
C GLY A 637 29.06 -12.50 46.49
N TYR A 638 29.64 -13.08 45.45
CA TYR A 638 30.86 -13.90 45.54
C TYR A 638 31.52 -14.12 44.16
N ASP A 639 32.82 -14.36 44.18
CA ASP A 639 33.69 -14.57 43.00
C ASP A 639 33.48 -15.94 42.35
N GLY A 640 34.00 -16.11 41.12
CA GLY A 640 33.95 -17.38 40.39
C GLY A 640 35.04 -18.37 40.80
N ASP A 641 34.89 -19.61 40.33
CA ASP A 641 36.00 -20.56 40.18
C ASP A 641 35.83 -21.40 38.91
N SER A 642 36.93 -22.02 38.51
CA SER A 642 37.20 -22.89 37.38
C SER A 642 36.62 -24.32 37.51
N GLY A 643 36.62 -25.09 36.41
CA GLY A 643 36.61 -26.56 36.50
C GLY A 643 35.85 -27.34 35.41
N SER A 644 36.62 -27.86 34.44
CA SER A 644 36.54 -29.23 33.88
C SER A 644 35.20 -29.90 33.48
N ASP A 645 35.13 -30.22 32.19
CA ASP A 645 34.98 -31.58 31.60
C ASP A 645 33.67 -32.41 31.67
N LEU A 646 33.50 -33.16 30.55
CA LEU A 646 32.78 -34.43 30.32
C LEU A 646 31.26 -34.43 30.04
N ASP A 647 30.97 -34.69 28.75
CA ASP A 647 30.08 -35.73 28.18
C ASP A 647 28.75 -36.06 28.88
N ILE A 648 27.64 -35.75 28.19
CA ILE A 648 26.69 -36.72 27.56
C ILE A 648 25.89 -36.00 26.46
#